data_AF-T0KZ11-F1
#
_entry.id   AF-T0KZ11-F1
#
_cell.length_a   1.000
_cell.length_b   1.000
_cell.length_c   1.000
_cell.angle_alpha   90.00
_cell.angle_beta   90.00
_cell.angle_gamma   90.00
#
_symmetry.space_group_name_H-M   'P 1'
#
loop_
_entity.id
_entity.type
_entity.pdbx_description
1 polymer ?
#
loop_
_entity_poly.entity_id
_entity_poly.type
_entity_poly.pdbx_seq_one_letter_code
_entity_poly.pdbx_strand_id
1 'polypeptide(L)'
;MRFIWWTVAYAAAAMARPQAPPGTPTNSTPTSTTPTQTQPPTGGAGNGSGACGQIQPQIQQFLQASPKATPKVNAQTAFDCLQSVPNKPGPAKDLIKSLKAYVQWQSTLSWLKNPPASYMLPPTDIEGGLSKIGEKAAAGGYKSEYDFQLEIFQLFASAHDGHFAFRGDIFKGFSFRNTLASDIVSVSRDGVEVPKLYHMGQLDNNSSAPAIIRINGRDAATLLEDLNLKFSGYQDPDSQWNANFKSYAFKEAVPLIAASLAFQGPKVTITYDNGEEKSEDSFALIRAGANFTGVNNGEDFYNKFCNPDANKTPANGTKPDAPKTSSPPPPPKPTIEGYPYPVVRDSGANTTSGYFLNGTGYEDVAVLSVTSFAPPDAIDATEYLTNFQDTVAKFLAESKKAGKKRLVVDVAANGGGFVVAGFELFAQLFPEVDRFQANNLRLSDSMNMMSRLANAIPANFTPSSPEEKGALEALASSAVITNLLPGQVFTPDEQAFTTVDQILAPVSLNGDTFTAYQEAPLNQTDPSFNLTGVGNKVNPPPRVFAPENVLLFTDGTCGSTCTIFSYLMILQMGIKTTVIGGRPMSGIMQSIAGVEGAQVFSFNDLTSDAKAILALAPKDKKEEVMNSDVGELAKGYAIKRATTPKSAGAVNGKNAFSMSDAKTPLQFLWEPANCRIFYTKEMLTQPVVAWKRAVDATWNNPTQFCVANSIYPVNKTTTLDPFFKQSRNNTGMPMSAASTDGVSVSGLRLALLIATLTVALLSL
;
A
#
# COMPACT_ATOMS: atom_id res chain seq x y z
N MET A 1 2.11 29.46 -5.23
CA MET A 1 2.30 28.00 -5.33
C MET A 1 0.91 27.39 -5.37
N ARG A 2 0.61 26.51 -6.32
CA ARG A 2 -0.63 25.72 -6.26
C ARG A 2 -0.25 24.43 -5.56
N PHE A 3 -0.79 24.16 -4.38
CA PHE A 3 -0.61 22.84 -3.78
C PHE A 3 -1.31 21.82 -4.67
N ILE A 4 -0.53 20.94 -5.30
CA ILE A 4 -1.07 19.83 -6.07
C ILE A 4 -1.45 18.76 -5.04
N TRP A 5 -2.75 18.52 -4.91
CA TRP A 5 -3.30 17.54 -3.98
C TRP A 5 -2.93 16.13 -4.44
N TRP A 6 -2.07 15.49 -3.65
CA TRP A 6 -1.57 14.13 -3.88
C TRP A 6 -2.66 13.08 -3.67
N THR A 7 -3.39 12.69 -4.73
CA THR A 7 -4.37 11.60 -4.63
C THR A 7 -3.68 10.24 -4.49
N VAL A 8 -3.84 9.60 -3.34
CA VAL A 8 -3.39 8.21 -3.07
C VAL A 8 -4.42 7.18 -3.58
N ALA A 9 -5.35 7.57 -4.43
CA ALA A 9 -6.39 6.69 -4.99
C ALA A 9 -5.81 5.40 -5.65
N TYR A 10 -4.54 5.42 -6.04
CA TYR A 10 -3.83 4.29 -6.63
C TYR A 10 -3.40 3.20 -5.62
N ALA A 11 -3.08 3.54 -4.37
CA ALA A 11 -2.69 2.53 -3.37
C ALA A 11 -3.87 1.63 -2.99
N ALA A 12 -5.09 2.18 -2.99
CA ALA A 12 -6.31 1.41 -2.80
C ALA A 12 -6.50 0.36 -3.90
N ALA A 13 -6.10 0.61 -5.16
CA ALA A 13 -6.20 -0.38 -6.23
C ALA A 13 -5.11 -1.47 -6.18
N ALA A 14 -3.93 -1.14 -5.63
CA ALA A 14 -2.83 -2.07 -5.38
C ALA A 14 -3.13 -2.99 -4.17
N MET A 15 -3.70 -2.43 -3.10
CA MET A 15 -4.16 -3.16 -1.90
C MET A 15 -5.56 -3.76 -2.05
N ALA A 16 -6.35 -3.34 -3.04
CA ALA A 16 -7.68 -3.89 -3.29
C ALA A 16 -7.56 -5.35 -3.70
N ARG A 17 -7.83 -6.22 -2.73
CA ARG A 17 -8.40 -7.54 -2.97
C ARG A 17 -9.69 -7.32 -3.77
N PRO A 18 -9.95 -8.11 -4.82
CA PRO A 18 -11.15 -7.93 -5.62
C PRO A 18 -12.40 -8.08 -4.73
N GLN A 19 -13.14 -6.97 -4.56
CA GLN A 19 -14.38 -6.91 -3.78
C GLN A 19 -15.36 -8.00 -4.20
N ALA A 20 -15.97 -8.67 -3.21
CA ALA A 20 -17.11 -9.54 -3.44
C ALA A 20 -18.38 -8.67 -3.59
N PRO A 21 -19.23 -8.89 -4.61
CA PRO A 21 -20.57 -8.31 -4.60
C PRO A 21 -21.39 -8.95 -3.46
N PRO A 22 -22.32 -8.21 -2.83
CA PRO A 22 -23.17 -8.76 -1.77
C PRO A 22 -24.09 -9.85 -2.34
N GLY A 23 -23.80 -11.10 -1.99
CA GLY A 23 -24.65 -12.25 -2.29
C GLY A 23 -25.41 -12.67 -1.04
N THR A 24 -26.74 -12.59 -1.08
CA THR A 24 -27.63 -13.13 -0.04
C THR A 24 -27.41 -14.64 0.09
N PRO A 25 -27.22 -15.20 1.30
CA PRO A 25 -27.14 -16.65 1.46
C PRO A 25 -28.51 -17.25 1.16
N THR A 26 -28.63 -18.01 0.07
CA THR A 26 -29.76 -18.92 -0.12
C THR A 26 -29.43 -20.23 0.59
N ASN A 27 -30.15 -20.52 1.66
CA ASN A 27 -30.13 -21.82 2.35
C ASN A 27 -30.47 -22.94 1.35
N SER A 28 -29.50 -23.78 1.00
CA SER A 28 -29.77 -25.09 0.41
C SER A 28 -29.33 -26.18 1.37
N THR A 29 -30.31 -26.92 1.87
CA THR A 29 -30.19 -28.11 2.72
C THR A 29 -29.33 -29.18 2.03
N PRO A 30 -28.45 -29.91 2.74
CA PRO A 30 -27.60 -30.92 2.14
C PRO A 30 -28.40 -32.22 1.93
N THR A 31 -28.55 -32.65 0.67
CA THR A 31 -29.00 -34.01 0.35
C THR A 31 -27.77 -34.91 0.16
N SER A 32 -27.66 -35.92 1.02
CA SER A 32 -26.68 -37.00 0.98
C SER A 32 -26.82 -37.83 -0.30
N THR A 33 -25.73 -37.98 -1.07
CA THR A 33 -25.59 -39.07 -2.06
C THR A 33 -24.20 -39.72 -2.00
N THR A 34 -24.26 -41.05 -1.94
CA THR A 34 -23.20 -42.08 -1.85
C THR A 34 -22.26 -42.09 -3.08
N PRO A 35 -20.99 -42.54 -2.97
CA PRO A 35 -19.97 -42.30 -3.99
C PRO A 35 -20.04 -43.27 -5.18
N THR A 36 -19.98 -42.73 -6.40
CA THR A 36 -19.80 -43.51 -7.63
C THR A 36 -18.33 -43.48 -8.05
N GLN A 37 -17.78 -44.68 -8.27
CA GLN A 37 -16.38 -44.95 -8.60
C GLN A 37 -15.89 -44.23 -9.86
N THR A 38 -14.69 -43.68 -9.76
CA THR A 38 -13.88 -43.08 -10.83
C THR A 38 -13.31 -44.16 -11.76
N GLN A 39 -13.58 -44.06 -13.06
CA GLN A 39 -12.76 -44.70 -14.11
C GLN A 39 -11.67 -43.73 -14.60
N PRO A 40 -10.48 -44.24 -14.98
CA PRO A 40 -9.38 -43.42 -15.48
C PRO A 40 -9.62 -43.01 -16.95
N PRO A 41 -9.27 -41.78 -17.37
CA PRO A 41 -9.48 -41.36 -18.74
C PRO A 41 -8.42 -41.99 -19.65
N THR A 42 -8.86 -42.89 -20.52
CA THR A 42 -8.11 -43.36 -21.69
C THR A 42 -7.96 -42.23 -22.70
N GLY A 43 -6.72 -42.01 -23.15
CA GLY A 43 -6.39 -41.04 -24.18
C GLY A 43 -7.14 -41.30 -25.49
N GLY A 44 -7.87 -40.28 -25.94
CA GLY A 44 -8.47 -40.22 -27.26
C GLY A 44 -8.13 -38.87 -27.89
N ALA A 45 -7.40 -38.90 -29.00
CA ALA A 45 -7.17 -37.76 -29.87
C ALA A 45 -8.51 -37.33 -30.49
N GLY A 46 -9.22 -36.43 -29.80
CA GLY A 46 -10.40 -35.75 -30.29
C GLY A 46 -10.08 -34.28 -30.54
N ASN A 47 -10.57 -33.75 -31.67
CA ASN A 47 -10.40 -32.38 -32.15
C ASN A 47 -11.15 -31.33 -31.28
N GLY A 48 -11.08 -31.45 -29.95
CA GLY A 48 -11.78 -30.62 -28.98
C GLY A 48 -10.96 -29.41 -28.54
N SER A 49 -11.58 -28.23 -28.52
CA SER A 49 -10.96 -26.99 -28.04
C SER A 49 -10.35 -27.18 -26.65
N GLY A 50 -9.10 -26.76 -26.46
CA GLY A 50 -8.40 -26.81 -25.16
C GLY A 50 -9.13 -26.04 -24.06
N ALA A 51 -8.62 -26.07 -22.82
CA ALA A 51 -9.28 -25.49 -21.63
C ALA A 51 -9.81 -24.06 -21.84
N CYS A 52 -9.12 -23.21 -22.61
CA CYS A 52 -9.61 -21.87 -22.95
C CYS A 52 -10.92 -21.86 -23.76
N GLY A 53 -11.10 -22.78 -24.71
CA GLY A 53 -12.34 -22.89 -25.49
C GLY A 53 -13.54 -23.37 -24.68
N GLN A 54 -13.33 -23.92 -23.48
CA GLN A 54 -14.41 -24.31 -22.58
C GLN A 54 -14.95 -23.14 -21.74
N ILE A 55 -14.23 -22.01 -21.65
CA ILE A 55 -14.59 -20.89 -20.78
C ILE A 55 -15.89 -20.22 -21.23
N GLN A 56 -16.00 -19.87 -22.52
CA GLN A 56 -17.18 -19.19 -23.05
C GLN A 56 -18.46 -20.05 -22.94
N PRO A 57 -18.45 -21.36 -23.27
CA PRO A 57 -19.57 -22.26 -22.99
C PRO A 57 -19.97 -22.31 -21.51
N GLN A 58 -19.01 -22.41 -20.59
CA GLN A 58 -19.31 -22.43 -19.15
C GLN A 58 -19.94 -21.10 -18.67
N ILE A 59 -19.47 -19.96 -19.18
CA ILE A 59 -20.07 -18.64 -18.91
C ILE A 59 -21.53 -18.61 -19.35
N GLN A 60 -21.82 -19.09 -20.57
CA GLN A 60 -23.18 -19.12 -21.10
C GLN A 60 -24.10 -20.02 -20.29
N GLN A 61 -23.64 -21.22 -19.93
CA GLN A 61 -24.38 -22.15 -19.09
C GLN A 61 -24.68 -21.55 -17.71
N PHE A 62 -23.71 -20.89 -17.08
CA PHE A 62 -23.91 -20.24 -15.78
C PHE A 62 -24.94 -19.11 -15.86
N LEU A 63 -24.83 -18.23 -16.87
CA LEU A 63 -25.74 -17.10 -17.04
C LEU A 63 -27.16 -17.52 -17.44
N GLN A 64 -27.35 -18.68 -18.07
CA GLN A 64 -28.69 -19.25 -18.28
C GLN A 64 -29.37 -19.58 -16.95
N ALA A 65 -28.63 -20.12 -15.99
CA ALA A 65 -29.14 -20.45 -14.66
C ALA A 65 -29.23 -19.23 -13.73
N SER A 66 -28.37 -18.22 -13.92
CA SER A 66 -28.28 -17.03 -13.07
C SER A 66 -28.00 -15.75 -13.87
N PRO A 67 -29.00 -15.20 -14.61
CA PRO A 67 -28.79 -14.13 -15.59
C PRO A 67 -28.25 -12.81 -15.03
N LYS A 68 -28.42 -12.57 -13.73
CA LYS A 68 -27.99 -11.32 -13.05
C LYS A 68 -26.71 -11.48 -12.22
N ALA A 69 -26.16 -12.70 -12.11
CA ALA A 69 -24.98 -12.96 -11.30
C ALA A 69 -23.69 -12.64 -12.08
N THR A 70 -22.61 -12.33 -11.36
CA THR A 70 -21.26 -12.26 -11.95
C THR A 70 -20.89 -13.65 -12.49
N PRO A 71 -20.50 -13.78 -13.77
CA PRO A 71 -20.19 -15.09 -14.34
C PRO A 71 -19.06 -15.80 -13.60
N LYS A 72 -19.20 -17.10 -13.39
CA LYS A 72 -18.16 -17.96 -12.82
C LYS A 72 -17.99 -19.26 -13.61
N VAL A 73 -16.78 -19.79 -13.58
CA VAL A 73 -16.36 -21.05 -14.22
C VAL A 73 -15.58 -21.92 -13.24
N ASN A 74 -15.34 -23.19 -13.57
CA ASN A 74 -14.52 -24.06 -12.73
C ASN A 74 -13.08 -23.51 -12.62
N ALA A 75 -12.50 -23.51 -11.41
CA ALA A 75 -11.18 -22.93 -11.18
C ALA A 75 -10.05 -23.69 -11.91
N GLN A 76 -10.13 -25.03 -11.97
CA GLN A 76 -9.14 -25.83 -12.69
C GLN A 76 -9.18 -25.52 -14.19
N THR A 77 -10.37 -25.44 -14.80
CA THR A 77 -10.50 -25.08 -16.23
C THR A 77 -9.91 -23.70 -16.52
N ALA A 78 -10.17 -22.70 -15.66
CA ALA A 78 -9.58 -21.37 -15.81
C ALA A 78 -8.04 -21.38 -15.66
N PHE A 79 -7.52 -22.12 -14.68
CA PHE A 79 -6.09 -22.29 -14.48
C PHE A 79 -5.42 -23.01 -15.66
N ASP A 80 -6.02 -24.08 -16.17
CA ASP A 80 -5.53 -24.81 -17.34
C ASP A 80 -5.53 -23.93 -18.60
N CYS A 81 -6.51 -23.04 -18.74
CA CYS A 81 -6.48 -22.03 -19.80
C CYS A 81 -5.27 -21.09 -19.63
N LEU A 82 -5.06 -20.52 -18.44
CA LEU A 82 -3.91 -19.65 -18.14
C LEU A 82 -2.56 -20.37 -18.39
N GLN A 83 -2.47 -21.63 -18.01
CA GLN A 83 -1.30 -22.50 -18.24
C GLN A 83 -1.06 -22.81 -19.73
N SER A 84 -2.06 -22.67 -20.59
CA SER A 84 -1.91 -22.83 -22.04
C SER A 84 -1.48 -21.56 -22.77
N VAL A 85 -1.48 -20.40 -22.09
CA VAL A 85 -1.10 -19.11 -22.68
C VAL A 85 0.42 -19.08 -22.90
N PRO A 86 0.91 -18.91 -24.13
CA PRO A 86 2.34 -18.98 -24.42
C PRO A 86 3.10 -17.77 -23.88
N ASN A 87 4.25 -18.01 -23.25
CA ASN A 87 5.20 -16.95 -22.92
C ASN A 87 6.04 -16.61 -24.16
N LYS A 88 5.98 -15.36 -24.62
CA LYS A 88 6.70 -14.91 -25.83
C LYS A 88 8.00 -14.18 -25.42
N PRO A 89 9.21 -14.69 -25.76
CA PRO A 89 10.47 -14.14 -25.24
C PRO A 89 10.72 -12.66 -25.54
N GLY A 90 10.36 -12.17 -26.74
CA GLY A 90 10.50 -10.76 -27.11
C GLY A 90 9.65 -9.84 -26.21
N PRO A 91 8.31 -9.99 -26.21
CA PRO A 91 7.43 -9.24 -25.31
C PRO A 91 7.75 -9.39 -23.81
N ALA A 92 8.23 -10.57 -23.38
CA ALA A 92 8.66 -10.78 -22.00
C ALA A 92 9.91 -9.94 -21.67
N LYS A 93 10.91 -9.91 -22.56
CA LYS A 93 12.10 -9.06 -22.44
C LYS A 93 11.74 -7.58 -22.36
N ASP A 94 10.84 -7.12 -23.23
CA ASP A 94 10.39 -5.72 -23.23
C ASP A 94 9.64 -5.35 -21.94
N LEU A 95 8.84 -6.27 -21.39
CA LEU A 95 8.18 -6.06 -20.11
C LEU A 95 9.20 -5.90 -18.98
N ILE A 96 10.19 -6.80 -18.89
CA ILE A 96 11.22 -6.72 -17.84
C ILE A 96 12.06 -5.45 -17.99
N LYS A 97 12.43 -5.07 -19.22
CA LYS A 97 13.16 -3.83 -19.48
C LYS A 97 12.36 -2.62 -18.99
N SER A 98 11.07 -2.56 -19.34
CA SER A 98 10.19 -1.46 -18.95
C SER A 98 10.01 -1.40 -17.43
N LEU A 99 9.78 -2.55 -16.78
CA LEU A 99 9.64 -2.62 -15.32
C LEU A 99 10.91 -2.16 -14.59
N LYS A 100 12.09 -2.55 -15.06
CA LYS A 100 13.37 -2.11 -14.47
C LYS A 100 13.48 -0.57 -14.43
N ALA A 101 13.05 0.12 -15.49
CA ALA A 101 13.04 1.59 -15.52
C ALA A 101 12.12 2.21 -14.45
N TYR A 102 10.93 1.64 -14.20
CA TYR A 102 10.07 2.10 -13.09
C TYR A 102 10.66 1.76 -11.73
N VAL A 103 11.21 0.55 -11.57
CA VAL A 103 11.77 0.08 -10.30
C VAL A 103 12.91 0.97 -9.80
N GLN A 104 13.67 1.62 -10.69
CA GLN A 104 14.70 2.59 -10.27
C GLN A 104 14.17 3.74 -9.39
N TRP A 105 12.87 4.00 -9.41
CA TRP A 105 12.20 5.03 -8.60
C TRP A 105 11.65 4.51 -7.27
N GLN A 106 11.79 3.22 -6.97
CA GLN A 106 11.47 2.66 -5.66
C GLN A 106 12.55 3.09 -4.65
N SER A 107 12.16 3.88 -3.65
CA SER A 107 13.12 4.48 -2.73
C SER A 107 13.66 3.52 -1.65
N THR A 108 13.12 2.31 -1.54
CA THR A 108 13.49 1.34 -0.50
C THR A 108 14.38 0.19 -0.98
N LEU A 109 14.83 0.18 -2.24
CA LEU A 109 15.54 -0.97 -2.83
C LEU A 109 16.75 -1.45 -2.01
N SER A 110 17.60 -0.52 -1.54
CA SER A 110 18.80 -0.88 -0.79
C SER A 110 18.47 -1.55 0.56
N TRP A 111 17.45 -1.06 1.27
CA TRP A 111 16.98 -1.65 2.52
C TRP A 111 16.17 -2.93 2.32
N LEU A 112 15.41 -3.08 1.23
CA LEU A 112 14.77 -4.35 0.91
C LEU A 112 15.82 -5.45 0.72
N LYS A 113 16.92 -5.13 0.04
CA LYS A 113 18.03 -6.05 -0.20
C LYS A 113 18.83 -6.34 1.07
N ASN A 114 19.10 -5.32 1.86
CA ASN A 114 19.89 -5.39 3.10
C ASN A 114 19.13 -4.70 4.24
N PRO A 115 18.09 -5.34 4.81
CA PRO A 115 17.29 -4.73 5.86
C PRO A 115 18.02 -4.77 7.22
N PRO A 116 17.66 -3.89 8.17
CA PRO A 116 18.18 -3.99 9.53
C PRO A 116 17.73 -5.30 10.19
N ALA A 117 18.47 -5.74 11.21
CA ALA A 117 18.18 -6.99 11.93
C ALA A 117 16.80 -7.00 12.62
N SER A 118 16.20 -5.83 12.87
CA SER A 118 14.85 -5.67 13.40
C SER A 118 13.75 -5.93 12.37
N TYR A 119 14.06 -5.97 11.08
CA TYR A 119 13.07 -6.22 10.04
C TYR A 119 12.61 -7.68 10.07
N MET A 120 11.30 -7.87 10.16
CA MET A 120 10.71 -9.20 10.43
C MET A 120 10.42 -10.02 9.17
N LEU A 121 10.70 -9.47 7.99
CA LEU A 121 10.42 -10.11 6.70
C LEU A 121 11.73 -10.44 5.96
N PRO A 122 11.72 -11.43 5.05
CA PRO A 122 12.92 -11.82 4.34
C PRO A 122 13.51 -10.68 3.50
N PRO A 123 14.84 -10.56 3.40
CA PRO A 123 15.46 -9.65 2.44
C PRO A 123 15.08 -10.05 1.01
N THR A 124 14.89 -9.04 0.15
CA THR A 124 14.53 -9.24 -1.26
C THR A 124 15.34 -8.32 -2.18
N ASP A 125 15.94 -8.89 -3.22
CA ASP A 125 16.63 -8.14 -4.27
C ASP A 125 15.71 -8.00 -5.48
N ILE A 126 14.98 -6.88 -5.57
CA ILE A 126 14.00 -6.63 -6.64
C ILE A 126 14.68 -6.53 -8.01
N GLU A 127 15.80 -5.82 -8.10
CA GLU A 127 16.52 -5.63 -9.36
C GLU A 127 17.18 -6.93 -9.85
N GLY A 128 17.80 -7.66 -8.92
CA GLY A 128 18.35 -8.99 -9.17
C GLY A 128 17.26 -10.00 -9.55
N GLY A 129 16.11 -9.95 -8.88
CA GLY A 129 14.94 -10.77 -9.19
C GLY A 129 14.41 -10.52 -10.60
N LEU A 130 14.22 -9.26 -11.00
CA LEU A 130 13.79 -8.91 -12.37
C LEU A 130 14.81 -9.36 -13.42
N SER A 131 16.10 -9.29 -13.10
CA SER A 131 17.17 -9.78 -13.98
C SER A 131 17.05 -11.29 -14.20
N LYS A 132 16.90 -12.08 -13.12
CA LYS A 132 16.73 -13.54 -13.19
C LYS A 132 15.46 -13.93 -13.96
N ILE A 133 14.35 -13.23 -13.71
CA ILE A 133 13.09 -13.45 -14.43
C ILE A 133 13.29 -13.18 -15.93
N GLY A 134 13.98 -12.11 -16.30
CA GLY A 134 14.28 -11.76 -17.69
C GLY A 134 15.18 -12.78 -18.38
N GLU A 135 16.23 -13.26 -17.71
CA GLU A 135 17.13 -14.30 -18.21
C GLU A 135 16.37 -15.62 -18.45
N LYS A 136 15.55 -16.03 -17.49
CA LYS A 136 14.70 -17.23 -17.61
C LYS A 136 13.72 -17.12 -18.77
N ALA A 137 13.10 -15.94 -18.98
CA ALA A 137 12.20 -15.71 -20.10
C ALA A 137 12.92 -15.74 -21.46
N ALA A 138 14.09 -15.11 -21.55
CA ALA A 138 14.91 -15.13 -22.76
C ALA A 138 15.36 -16.54 -23.15
N ALA A 139 15.61 -17.40 -22.17
CA ALA A 139 15.95 -18.81 -22.37
C ALA A 139 14.74 -19.73 -22.66
N GLY A 140 13.51 -19.20 -22.70
CA GLY A 140 12.30 -20.01 -22.88
C GLY A 140 11.94 -20.89 -21.68
N GLY A 141 12.39 -20.51 -20.47
CA GLY A 141 12.26 -21.30 -19.25
C GLY A 141 10.87 -21.23 -18.57
N TYR A 142 9.92 -20.50 -19.13
CA TYR A 142 8.54 -20.45 -18.63
C TYR A 142 7.61 -21.30 -19.49
N LYS A 143 6.83 -22.16 -18.82
CA LYS A 143 5.80 -22.97 -19.46
C LYS A 143 4.64 -22.12 -19.99
N SER A 144 4.29 -21.04 -19.28
CA SER A 144 3.17 -20.17 -19.62
C SER A 144 3.43 -18.71 -19.30
N GLU A 145 2.70 -17.80 -19.96
CA GLU A 145 2.69 -16.36 -19.63
C GLU A 145 2.20 -16.12 -18.19
N TYR A 146 1.34 -17.01 -17.68
CA TYR A 146 0.89 -16.98 -16.29
C TYR A 146 2.04 -17.21 -15.31
N ASP A 147 2.88 -18.22 -15.53
CA ASP A 147 4.01 -18.47 -14.64
C ASP A 147 5.02 -17.30 -14.65
N PHE A 148 5.26 -16.72 -15.82
CA PHE A 148 6.12 -15.54 -15.98
C PHE A 148 5.62 -14.32 -15.22
N GLN A 149 4.36 -13.93 -15.42
CA GLN A 149 3.82 -12.74 -14.76
C GLN A 149 3.44 -12.98 -13.30
N LEU A 150 3.18 -14.22 -12.88
CA LEU A 150 3.02 -14.58 -11.47
C LEU A 150 4.34 -14.44 -10.72
N GLU A 151 5.47 -14.85 -11.31
CA GLU A 151 6.79 -14.65 -10.71
C GLU A 151 7.12 -13.16 -10.54
N ILE A 152 6.75 -12.31 -11.51
CA ILE A 152 6.84 -10.84 -11.37
C ILE A 152 5.95 -10.33 -10.23
N PHE A 153 4.69 -10.78 -10.16
CA PHE A 153 3.75 -10.36 -9.12
C PHE A 153 4.27 -10.73 -7.72
N GLN A 154 4.80 -11.93 -7.55
CA GLN A 154 5.40 -12.40 -6.29
C GLN A 154 6.67 -11.62 -5.93
N LEU A 155 7.51 -11.29 -6.90
CA LEU A 155 8.69 -10.46 -6.67
C LEU A 155 8.34 -9.04 -6.20
N PHE A 156 7.30 -8.42 -6.77
CA PHE A 156 6.83 -7.13 -6.27
C PHE A 156 6.23 -7.25 -4.87
N ALA A 157 5.43 -8.29 -4.63
CA ALA A 157 4.82 -8.55 -3.33
C ALA A 157 5.84 -8.84 -2.22
N SER A 158 7.01 -9.41 -2.54
CA SER A 158 8.06 -9.68 -1.54
C SER A 158 8.72 -8.42 -0.99
N ALA A 159 8.49 -7.26 -1.60
CA ALA A 159 8.85 -5.96 -1.00
C ALA A 159 7.98 -5.60 0.21
N HIS A 160 6.81 -6.26 0.34
CA HIS A 160 5.84 -6.00 1.41
C HIS A 160 5.49 -4.52 1.54
N ASP A 161 5.30 -3.86 0.39
CA ASP A 161 5.08 -2.42 0.29
C ASP A 161 3.88 -2.17 -0.62
N GLY A 162 2.75 -1.76 -0.04
CA GLY A 162 1.51 -1.47 -0.78
C GLY A 162 1.59 -0.27 -1.74
N HIS A 163 2.66 0.55 -1.70
CA HIS A 163 2.95 1.55 -2.73
C HIS A 163 3.74 0.95 -3.92
N PHE A 164 4.35 -0.22 -3.76
CA PHE A 164 5.15 -0.89 -4.79
C PHE A 164 4.38 -2.07 -5.41
N ALA A 165 3.77 -1.84 -6.57
CA ALA A 165 2.93 -2.85 -7.20
C ALA A 165 2.96 -2.78 -8.71
N PHE A 166 2.93 -3.96 -9.34
CA PHE A 166 2.61 -4.12 -10.75
C PHE A 166 1.72 -5.36 -10.92
N ARG A 167 0.61 -5.20 -11.66
CA ARG A 167 -0.30 -6.30 -11.98
C ARG A 167 -0.38 -6.44 -13.49
N GLY A 168 0.28 -7.45 -14.03
CA GLY A 168 0.32 -7.70 -15.46
C GLY A 168 -1.01 -8.16 -16.05
N ASP A 169 -1.11 -8.12 -17.37
CA ASP A 169 -2.34 -8.35 -18.14
C ASP A 169 -2.84 -9.80 -18.16
N ILE A 170 -2.03 -10.79 -17.77
CA ILE A 170 -2.46 -12.19 -17.67
C ILE A 170 -3.61 -12.35 -16.67
N PHE A 171 -3.69 -11.47 -15.67
CA PHE A 171 -4.70 -11.50 -14.63
C PHE A 171 -6.03 -10.86 -15.07
N LYS A 172 -6.19 -10.37 -16.30
CA LYS A 172 -7.44 -9.73 -16.78
C LYS A 172 -8.63 -10.68 -16.83
N GLY A 173 -8.41 -11.96 -17.09
CA GLY A 173 -9.49 -12.92 -17.32
C GLY A 173 -10.23 -13.32 -16.04
N PHE A 174 -9.46 -13.69 -15.02
CA PHE A 174 -9.98 -14.47 -13.90
C PHE A 174 -9.56 -13.90 -12.54
N SER A 175 -10.35 -14.21 -11.52
CA SER A 175 -9.91 -14.17 -10.14
C SER A 175 -10.50 -15.38 -9.40
N PHE A 176 -9.67 -16.09 -8.63
CA PHE A 176 -10.02 -17.36 -8.00
C PHE A 176 -10.71 -17.14 -6.66
N ARG A 177 -11.73 -17.95 -6.38
CA ARG A 177 -12.57 -17.84 -5.21
C ARG A 177 -12.89 -19.20 -4.59
N ASN A 178 -13.16 -19.18 -3.30
CA ASN A 178 -13.74 -20.29 -2.55
C ASN A 178 -14.66 -19.75 -1.46
N THR A 179 -15.91 -20.21 -1.41
CA THR A 179 -16.92 -19.66 -0.48
C THR A 179 -16.70 -20.20 0.93
N LEU A 180 -16.37 -21.49 1.05
CA LEU A 180 -16.09 -22.15 2.33
C LEU A 180 -15.04 -21.40 3.16
N ALA A 181 -14.00 -20.82 2.55
CA ALA A 181 -12.97 -20.07 3.30
C ALA A 181 -13.26 -18.56 3.46
N SER A 182 -14.38 -18.04 2.95
CA SER A 182 -14.60 -16.59 2.76
C SER A 182 -15.01 -15.82 4.02
N ASP A 183 -15.51 -16.51 5.04
CA ASP A 183 -15.99 -15.92 6.29
C ASP A 183 -15.15 -16.35 7.51
N ILE A 184 -13.94 -16.85 7.29
CA ILE A 184 -13.01 -17.16 8.37
C ILE A 184 -12.68 -15.86 9.12
N VAL A 185 -12.67 -15.92 10.46
CA VAL A 185 -12.29 -14.85 11.37
C VAL A 185 -11.39 -15.38 12.49
N SER A 186 -10.55 -14.51 13.06
CA SER A 186 -9.64 -14.81 14.18
C SER A 186 -10.20 -14.19 15.46
N VAL A 187 -10.69 -15.02 16.40
CA VAL A 187 -11.44 -14.56 17.58
C VAL A 187 -10.86 -15.12 18.87
N SER A 188 -10.65 -14.23 19.83
CA SER A 188 -10.33 -14.53 21.23
C SER A 188 -11.60 -14.61 22.06
N ARG A 189 -11.60 -15.48 23.06
CA ARG A 189 -12.71 -15.63 24.02
C ARG A 189 -12.94 -14.35 24.83
N ASP A 190 -11.86 -13.70 25.26
CA ASP A 190 -11.91 -12.61 26.25
C ASP A 190 -11.04 -11.40 25.87
N GLY A 191 -10.40 -11.43 24.70
CA GLY A 191 -9.54 -10.37 24.19
C GLY A 191 -8.11 -10.41 24.71
N VAL A 192 -7.73 -11.41 25.53
CA VAL A 192 -6.34 -11.68 25.94
C VAL A 192 -5.90 -13.12 25.65
N GLU A 193 -6.82 -14.08 25.69
CA GLU A 193 -6.57 -15.46 25.29
C GLU A 193 -6.18 -15.51 23.81
N VAL A 194 -5.19 -16.33 23.46
CA VAL A 194 -4.76 -16.54 22.09
C VAL A 194 -5.97 -16.92 21.21
N PRO A 195 -6.21 -16.19 20.10
CA PRO A 195 -7.40 -16.40 19.29
C PRO A 195 -7.34 -17.71 18.51
N LYS A 196 -8.52 -18.23 18.17
CA LYS A 196 -8.70 -19.35 17.24
C LYS A 196 -9.43 -18.88 15.98
N LEU A 197 -9.35 -19.68 14.93
CA LEU A 197 -10.04 -19.42 13.66
C LEU A 197 -11.43 -20.05 13.66
N TYR A 198 -12.42 -19.32 13.17
CA TYR A 198 -13.83 -19.76 13.10
C TYR A 198 -14.50 -19.25 11.83
N HIS A 199 -15.61 -19.86 11.43
CA HIS A 199 -16.56 -19.22 10.52
C HIS A 199 -17.38 -18.18 11.27
N MET A 200 -17.41 -16.94 10.76
CA MET A 200 -18.17 -15.86 11.38
C MET A 200 -19.64 -16.23 11.59
N GLY A 201 -20.28 -16.85 10.58
CA GLY A 201 -21.70 -17.23 10.67
C GLY A 201 -22.01 -18.32 11.71
N GLN A 202 -20.99 -19.07 12.17
CA GLN A 202 -21.16 -20.07 13.23
C GLN A 202 -21.09 -19.46 14.62
N LEU A 203 -20.34 -18.36 14.78
CA LEU A 203 -20.20 -17.67 16.06
C LEU A 203 -21.52 -17.04 16.51
N ASP A 204 -22.39 -16.62 15.58
CA ASP A 204 -23.65 -15.95 15.89
C ASP A 204 -24.65 -16.85 16.65
N ASN A 205 -24.64 -18.15 16.39
CA ASN A 205 -25.68 -19.09 16.84
C ASN A 205 -25.17 -20.22 17.75
N ASN A 206 -23.85 -20.30 18.00
CA ASN A 206 -23.27 -21.43 18.75
C ASN A 206 -22.16 -20.96 19.71
N SER A 207 -22.39 -21.10 21.02
CA SER A 207 -21.38 -20.83 22.06
C SER A 207 -20.19 -21.79 22.03
N SER A 208 -20.30 -22.90 21.29
CA SER A 208 -19.28 -23.93 21.10
C SER A 208 -19.03 -24.19 19.61
N ALA A 209 -18.88 -23.12 18.82
CA ALA A 209 -18.50 -23.25 17.41
C ALA A 209 -17.16 -24.00 17.28
N PRO A 210 -17.05 -25.00 16.39
CA PRO A 210 -15.81 -25.76 16.25
C PRO A 210 -14.73 -24.89 15.58
N ALA A 211 -13.52 -24.91 16.13
CA ALA A 211 -12.42 -24.12 15.61
C ALA A 211 -11.82 -24.75 14.36
N ILE A 212 -11.40 -23.92 13.40
CA ILE A 212 -10.67 -24.34 12.21
C ILE A 212 -9.21 -24.60 12.60
N ILE A 213 -8.75 -25.83 12.40
CA ILE A 213 -7.38 -26.24 12.76
C ILE A 213 -6.52 -26.54 11.53
N ARG A 214 -7.13 -26.98 10.43
CA ARG A 214 -6.40 -27.22 9.17
C ARG A 214 -7.14 -26.72 7.95
N ILE A 215 -6.38 -26.26 6.98
CA ILE A 215 -6.86 -25.93 5.64
C ILE A 215 -5.97 -26.69 4.64
N ASN A 216 -6.57 -27.48 3.77
CA ASN A 216 -5.90 -28.36 2.82
C ASN A 216 -4.86 -29.28 3.49
N GLY A 217 -5.19 -29.82 4.66
CA GLY A 217 -4.33 -30.72 5.43
C GLY A 217 -3.15 -30.06 6.16
N ARG A 218 -2.94 -28.75 5.96
CA ARG A 218 -1.91 -27.97 6.67
C ARG A 218 -2.51 -27.23 7.87
N ASP A 219 -1.70 -26.96 8.88
CA ASP A 219 -2.08 -26.07 9.98
C ASP A 219 -2.62 -24.74 9.40
N ALA A 220 -3.79 -24.32 9.87
CA ALA A 220 -4.54 -23.23 9.27
C ALA A 220 -3.82 -21.89 9.41
N ALA A 221 -3.25 -21.59 10.59
CA ALA A 221 -2.51 -20.35 10.82
C ALA A 221 -1.24 -20.30 9.95
N THR A 222 -0.47 -21.39 9.94
CA THR A 222 0.73 -21.52 9.11
C THR A 222 0.44 -21.33 7.62
N LEU A 223 -0.65 -21.91 7.11
CA LEU A 223 -1.03 -21.71 5.69
C LEU A 223 -1.34 -20.24 5.40
N LEU A 224 -2.09 -19.56 6.28
CA LEU A 224 -2.44 -18.15 6.07
C LEU A 224 -1.20 -17.26 6.14
N GLU A 225 -0.29 -17.51 7.07
CA GLU A 225 1.00 -16.81 7.17
C GLU A 225 1.87 -17.01 5.92
N ASP A 226 1.97 -18.24 5.40
CA ASP A 226 2.71 -18.51 4.16
C ASP A 226 2.13 -17.80 2.94
N LEU A 227 0.80 -17.68 2.87
CA LEU A 227 0.13 -16.95 1.79
C LEU A 227 0.34 -15.45 1.92
N ASN A 228 0.28 -14.94 3.15
CA ASN A 228 0.56 -13.55 3.45
C ASN A 228 1.99 -13.17 3.03
N LEU A 229 2.97 -13.99 3.39
CA LEU A 229 4.37 -13.78 3.02
C LEU A 229 4.58 -13.74 1.49
N LYS A 230 3.73 -14.40 0.70
CA LYS A 230 3.85 -14.43 -0.77
C LYS A 230 3.12 -13.30 -1.48
N PHE A 231 2.08 -12.73 -0.87
CA PHE A 231 1.11 -11.91 -1.61
C PHE A 231 0.64 -10.65 -0.86
N SER A 232 1.05 -10.44 0.38
CA SER A 232 0.63 -9.30 1.19
C SER A 232 1.57 -8.11 1.02
N GLY A 233 1.00 -6.92 0.88
CA GLY A 233 1.75 -5.64 0.80
C GLY A 233 1.95 -4.94 2.14
N TYR A 234 1.70 -5.61 3.27
CA TYR A 234 1.88 -5.06 4.62
C TYR A 234 3.26 -5.41 5.19
N GLN A 235 3.85 -4.47 5.93
CA GLN A 235 5.28 -4.46 6.32
C GLN A 235 5.62 -5.29 7.56
N ASP A 236 4.61 -5.92 8.19
CA ASP A 236 4.75 -6.72 9.40
C ASP A 236 3.82 -7.95 9.37
N PRO A 237 4.27 -9.14 9.85
CA PRO A 237 3.45 -10.35 9.87
C PRO A 237 2.11 -10.24 10.61
N ASP A 238 2.03 -9.46 11.69
CA ASP A 238 0.80 -9.29 12.49
C ASP A 238 -0.21 -8.38 11.77
N SER A 239 0.25 -7.32 11.10
CA SER A 239 -0.61 -6.53 10.20
C SER A 239 -1.07 -7.33 8.97
N GLN A 240 -0.18 -8.15 8.40
CA GLN A 240 -0.56 -9.07 7.32
C GLN A 240 -1.65 -10.05 7.80
N TRP A 241 -1.55 -10.56 9.03
CA TRP A 241 -2.58 -11.41 9.64
C TRP A 241 -3.92 -10.68 9.73
N ASN A 242 -3.95 -9.48 10.32
CA ASN A 242 -5.16 -8.69 10.49
C ASN A 242 -5.88 -8.39 9.17
N ALA A 243 -5.14 -8.15 8.09
CA ALA A 243 -5.70 -7.87 6.77
C ALA A 243 -6.48 -9.05 6.13
N ASN A 244 -6.47 -10.24 6.73
CA ASN A 244 -7.25 -11.38 6.23
C ASN A 244 -8.69 -11.42 6.70
N PHE A 245 -9.01 -10.80 7.84
CA PHE A 245 -10.24 -11.08 8.56
C PHE A 245 -11.14 -9.85 8.60
N LYS A 246 -12.44 -10.09 8.44
CA LYS A 246 -13.44 -9.04 8.58
C LYS A 246 -13.41 -8.48 9.99
N SER A 247 -13.48 -7.16 10.09
CA SER A 247 -13.64 -6.44 11.35
C SER A 247 -14.63 -5.28 11.17
N TYR A 248 -14.92 -4.56 12.25
CA TYR A 248 -15.77 -3.36 12.17
C TYR A 248 -15.13 -2.28 11.29
N ALA A 249 -13.79 -2.29 11.20
CA ALA A 249 -12.98 -1.33 10.45
C ALA A 249 -12.75 -1.78 9.00
N PHE A 250 -12.67 -3.09 8.73
CA PHE A 250 -12.48 -3.63 7.37
C PHE A 250 -13.46 -4.75 7.05
N LYS A 251 -14.60 -4.43 6.44
CA LYS A 251 -15.71 -5.38 6.22
C LYS A 251 -15.51 -6.28 5.00
N GLU A 252 -14.70 -5.84 4.06
CA GLU A 252 -14.43 -6.50 2.77
C GLU A 252 -13.25 -7.48 2.86
N ALA A 253 -12.56 -7.54 4.00
CA ALA A 253 -11.46 -8.46 4.22
C ALA A 253 -11.90 -9.92 4.01
N VAL A 254 -11.07 -10.66 3.30
CA VAL A 254 -11.27 -12.09 3.02
C VAL A 254 -9.91 -12.76 2.92
N PRO A 255 -9.71 -13.97 3.47
CA PRO A 255 -8.41 -14.65 3.39
C PRO A 255 -7.95 -14.91 1.95
N LEU A 256 -6.64 -14.91 1.70
CA LEU A 256 -6.09 -15.16 0.36
C LEU A 256 -6.48 -16.53 -0.22
N ILE A 257 -6.65 -17.54 0.64
CA ILE A 257 -7.14 -18.87 0.23
C ILE A 257 -8.60 -18.82 -0.29
N ALA A 258 -9.38 -17.82 0.13
CA ALA A 258 -10.76 -17.60 -0.29
C ALA A 258 -10.86 -16.67 -1.50
N ALA A 259 -9.95 -15.71 -1.66
CA ALA A 259 -9.93 -14.80 -2.80
C ALA A 259 -8.52 -14.40 -3.21
N SER A 260 -8.11 -14.82 -4.41
CA SER A 260 -6.75 -14.58 -4.92
C SER A 260 -6.73 -14.39 -6.44
N LEU A 261 -5.69 -13.72 -6.93
CA LEU A 261 -5.35 -13.69 -8.36
C LEU A 261 -4.57 -14.93 -8.79
N ALA A 262 -3.72 -15.43 -7.90
CA ALA A 262 -3.01 -16.69 -8.08
C ALA A 262 -3.92 -17.86 -7.74
N PHE A 263 -3.89 -18.91 -8.56
CA PHE A 263 -4.61 -20.15 -8.30
C PHE A 263 -4.13 -20.79 -6.99
N GLN A 264 -5.07 -21.08 -6.07
CA GLN A 264 -4.78 -21.68 -4.75
C GLN A 264 -5.14 -23.17 -4.68
N GLY A 265 -5.49 -23.77 -5.82
CA GLY A 265 -5.95 -25.14 -5.93
C GLY A 265 -7.42 -25.25 -6.35
N PRO A 266 -7.82 -26.41 -6.88
CA PRO A 266 -9.16 -26.62 -7.43
C PRO A 266 -10.22 -26.80 -6.35
N LYS A 267 -9.81 -27.04 -5.10
CA LYS A 267 -10.69 -27.32 -3.96
C LYS A 267 -10.06 -26.79 -2.68
N VAL A 268 -10.90 -26.35 -1.75
CA VAL A 268 -10.50 -26.07 -0.36
C VAL A 268 -11.15 -27.11 0.55
N THR A 269 -10.37 -27.65 1.49
CA THR A 269 -10.82 -28.55 2.53
C THR A 269 -10.47 -27.98 3.90
N ILE A 270 -11.45 -27.85 4.78
CA ILE A 270 -11.30 -27.32 6.14
C ILE A 270 -11.56 -28.45 7.13
N THR A 271 -10.61 -28.68 8.03
CA THR A 271 -10.74 -29.62 9.16
C THR A 271 -10.89 -28.85 10.46
N TYR A 272 -11.84 -29.27 11.29
CA TYR A 272 -12.19 -28.62 12.55
C TYR A 272 -11.69 -29.41 13.77
N ASP A 273 -11.63 -28.76 14.94
CA ASP A 273 -11.17 -29.36 16.20
C ASP A 273 -12.09 -30.47 16.75
N ASN A 274 -13.34 -30.52 16.32
CA ASN A 274 -14.28 -31.60 16.61
C ASN A 274 -14.12 -32.83 15.69
N GLY A 275 -13.17 -32.80 14.74
CA GLY A 275 -12.92 -33.87 13.78
C GLY A 275 -13.78 -33.83 12.51
N GLU A 276 -14.70 -32.87 12.38
CA GLU A 276 -15.45 -32.66 11.14
C GLU A 276 -14.51 -32.15 10.02
N GLU A 277 -14.85 -32.49 8.78
CA GLU A 277 -14.17 -31.98 7.59
C GLU A 277 -15.20 -31.53 6.55
N LYS A 278 -14.97 -30.36 5.94
CA LYS A 278 -15.78 -29.84 4.83
C LYS A 278 -14.89 -29.52 3.66
N SER A 279 -15.39 -29.76 2.45
CA SER A 279 -14.70 -29.33 1.24
C SER A 279 -15.64 -28.63 0.27
N GLU A 280 -15.10 -27.66 -0.47
CA GLU A 280 -15.80 -26.97 -1.55
C GLU A 280 -14.85 -26.79 -2.73
N ASP A 281 -15.35 -27.01 -3.94
CA ASP A 281 -14.60 -26.73 -5.16
C ASP A 281 -14.41 -25.22 -5.33
N SER A 282 -13.17 -24.83 -5.63
CA SER A 282 -12.85 -23.47 -6.00
C SER A 282 -13.43 -23.12 -7.37
N PHE A 283 -13.77 -21.86 -7.57
CA PHE A 283 -14.25 -21.34 -8.85
C PHE A 283 -13.45 -20.10 -9.27
N ALA A 284 -13.52 -19.76 -10.56
CA ALA A 284 -12.96 -18.53 -11.09
C ALA A 284 -14.10 -17.57 -11.46
N LEU A 285 -14.09 -16.37 -10.88
CA LEU A 285 -14.94 -15.27 -11.32
C LEU A 285 -14.34 -14.65 -12.59
N ILE A 286 -15.21 -14.40 -13.58
CA ILE A 286 -14.85 -13.60 -14.75
C ILE A 286 -14.79 -12.15 -14.33
N ARG A 287 -13.63 -11.51 -14.52
CA ARG A 287 -13.45 -10.11 -14.11
C ARG A 287 -14.22 -9.17 -15.02
N ALA A 288 -14.62 -8.02 -14.46
CA ALA A 288 -15.32 -6.99 -15.20
C ALA A 288 -14.51 -6.57 -16.46
N GLY A 289 -15.18 -6.53 -17.61
CA GLY A 289 -14.57 -6.19 -18.90
C GLY A 289 -13.88 -7.36 -19.62
N ALA A 290 -13.72 -8.52 -18.99
CA ALA A 290 -13.17 -9.70 -19.67
C ALA A 290 -14.22 -10.34 -20.60
N ASN A 291 -13.83 -10.57 -21.86
CA ASN A 291 -14.69 -11.17 -22.88
C ASN A 291 -13.98 -12.38 -23.49
N PHE A 292 -14.56 -13.58 -23.34
CA PHE A 292 -13.98 -14.84 -23.83
C PHE A 292 -14.53 -15.29 -25.19
N THR A 293 -15.42 -14.53 -25.83
CA THR A 293 -15.87 -14.82 -27.20
C THR A 293 -14.67 -14.89 -28.15
N GLY A 294 -14.55 -15.99 -28.90
CA GLY A 294 -13.45 -16.22 -29.85
C GLY A 294 -12.12 -16.59 -29.19
N VAL A 295 -12.10 -16.94 -27.90
CA VAL A 295 -10.92 -17.47 -27.21
C VAL A 295 -11.00 -18.98 -27.15
N ASN A 296 -10.32 -19.70 -28.05
CA ASN A 296 -10.41 -21.15 -28.16
C ASN A 296 -9.19 -21.88 -27.60
N ASN A 297 -8.06 -21.19 -27.50
CA ASN A 297 -6.77 -21.71 -27.01
C ASN A 297 -5.96 -20.58 -26.33
N GLY A 298 -4.78 -20.91 -25.82
CA GLY A 298 -3.91 -19.95 -25.15
C GLY A 298 -3.33 -18.85 -26.04
N GLU A 299 -3.12 -19.10 -27.34
CA GLU A 299 -2.71 -18.07 -28.30
C GLU A 299 -3.81 -17.01 -28.48
N ASP A 300 -5.07 -17.43 -28.59
CA ASP A 300 -6.20 -16.49 -28.66
C ASP A 300 -6.30 -15.66 -27.38
N PHE A 301 -6.06 -16.27 -26.21
CA PHE A 301 -6.01 -15.55 -24.95
C PHE A 301 -4.88 -14.51 -24.97
N TYR A 302 -3.66 -14.91 -25.34
CA TYR A 302 -2.52 -14.00 -25.42
C TYR A 302 -2.84 -12.82 -26.33
N ASN A 303 -3.34 -13.10 -27.54
CA ASN A 303 -3.63 -12.08 -28.55
C ASN A 303 -4.74 -11.13 -28.10
N LYS A 304 -5.72 -11.61 -27.33
CA LYS A 304 -6.84 -10.80 -26.86
C LYS A 304 -6.52 -9.97 -25.61
N PHE A 305 -5.81 -10.54 -24.65
CA PHE A 305 -5.61 -9.93 -23.32
C PHE A 305 -4.20 -9.38 -23.09
N CYS A 306 -3.18 -10.05 -23.63
CA CYS A 306 -1.77 -9.82 -23.33
C CYS A 306 -0.99 -9.09 -24.44
N ASN A 307 -1.50 -9.09 -25.67
CA ASN A 307 -0.81 -8.46 -26.79
C ASN A 307 -0.83 -6.91 -26.62
N PRO A 308 0.34 -6.26 -26.46
CA PRO A 308 0.43 -4.80 -26.30
C PRO A 308 0.12 -4.05 -27.60
N ASP A 309 0.27 -4.71 -28.76
CA ASP A 309 0.11 -4.13 -30.10
C ASP A 309 -1.24 -4.45 -30.73
N ALA A 310 -2.06 -5.27 -30.07
CA ALA A 310 -3.44 -5.46 -30.50
C ALA A 310 -4.09 -4.07 -30.57
N ASN A 311 -4.64 -3.71 -31.73
CA ASN A 311 -5.53 -2.56 -31.88
C ASN A 311 -6.70 -2.81 -30.94
N LYS A 312 -6.57 -2.31 -29.72
CA LYS A 312 -7.66 -2.24 -28.77
C LYS A 312 -8.56 -1.17 -29.35
N THR A 313 -9.47 -1.55 -30.23
CA THR A 313 -10.71 -0.81 -30.42
C THR A 313 -11.16 -0.52 -28.99
N PRO A 314 -11.31 0.76 -28.60
CA PRO A 314 -11.89 1.06 -27.30
C PRO A 314 -13.12 0.17 -27.20
N ALA A 315 -13.22 -0.62 -26.14
CA ALA A 315 -14.49 -1.27 -25.89
C ALA A 315 -15.47 -0.11 -25.74
N ASN A 316 -16.24 0.18 -26.80
CA ASN A 316 -17.42 1.02 -26.83
C ASN A 316 -18.56 0.31 -26.06
N GLY A 317 -18.19 -0.24 -24.90
CA GLY A 317 -19.05 -0.59 -23.80
C GLY A 317 -18.86 0.44 -22.68
N THR A 318 -18.59 1.71 -23.01
CA THR A 318 -19.37 2.74 -22.35
C THR A 318 -20.83 2.39 -22.67
N LYS A 319 -21.51 1.74 -21.73
CA LYS A 319 -22.84 2.28 -21.44
C LYS A 319 -22.61 3.78 -21.36
N PRO A 320 -23.34 4.63 -22.11
CA PRO A 320 -23.38 6.03 -21.73
C PRO A 320 -23.62 6.00 -20.24
N ASP A 321 -22.78 6.68 -19.46
CA ASP A 321 -23.22 7.09 -18.14
C ASP A 321 -24.62 7.64 -18.41
N ALA A 322 -25.63 6.96 -17.85
CA ALA A 322 -26.97 7.52 -17.86
C ALA A 322 -26.76 8.98 -17.48
N PRO A 323 -27.24 9.95 -18.29
CA PRO A 323 -26.93 11.36 -18.07
C PRO A 323 -27.08 11.56 -16.58
N LYS A 324 -25.97 11.94 -15.90
CA LYS A 324 -25.97 12.10 -14.45
C LYS A 324 -27.09 13.08 -14.20
N THR A 325 -28.28 12.56 -13.88
CA THR A 325 -29.37 13.35 -13.41
C THR A 325 -28.77 13.88 -12.14
N SER A 326 -28.44 15.17 -12.15
CA SER A 326 -28.05 15.93 -10.98
C SER A 326 -29.27 16.05 -10.08
N SER A 327 -29.89 14.93 -9.73
CA SER A 327 -30.60 14.80 -8.49
C SER A 327 -29.53 14.95 -7.42
N PRO A 328 -29.67 15.92 -6.49
CA PRO A 328 -28.74 16.01 -5.38
C PRO A 328 -28.64 14.63 -4.72
N PRO A 329 -27.43 14.17 -4.35
CA PRO A 329 -27.27 12.88 -3.69
C PRO A 329 -28.25 12.82 -2.52
N PRO A 330 -28.89 11.66 -2.28
CA PRO A 330 -29.79 11.52 -1.14
C PRO A 330 -29.05 11.95 0.13
N PRO A 331 -29.73 12.60 1.08
CA PRO A 331 -29.08 13.05 2.30
C PRO A 331 -28.37 11.86 2.95
N PRO A 332 -27.14 12.06 3.48
CA PRO A 332 -26.42 10.97 4.10
C PRO A 332 -27.30 10.28 5.15
N LYS A 333 -27.29 8.94 5.16
CA LYS A 333 -27.93 8.18 6.26
C LYS A 333 -27.43 8.73 7.59
N PRO A 334 -28.25 8.73 8.65
CA PRO A 334 -27.86 9.35 9.92
C PRO A 334 -26.59 8.73 10.53
N THR A 335 -26.32 7.45 10.28
CA THR A 335 -25.12 6.73 10.72
C THR A 335 -24.25 6.30 9.55
N ILE A 336 -22.96 6.10 9.84
CA ILE A 336 -22.06 5.31 8.99
C ILE A 336 -22.38 3.83 9.26
N GLU A 337 -22.40 3.01 8.22
CA GLU A 337 -22.81 1.61 8.36
C GLU A 337 -21.91 0.87 9.37
N GLY A 338 -22.50 0.20 10.36
CA GLY A 338 -21.77 -0.51 11.43
C GLY A 338 -21.29 0.37 12.58
N TYR A 339 -21.42 1.70 12.47
CA TYR A 339 -21.07 2.64 13.53
C TYR A 339 -22.32 3.19 14.24
N PRO A 340 -22.21 3.60 15.51
CA PRO A 340 -23.33 4.19 16.25
C PRO A 340 -23.70 5.58 15.72
N TYR A 341 -24.69 6.22 16.35
CA TYR A 341 -25.01 7.62 16.08
C TYR A 341 -23.84 8.53 16.47
N PRO A 342 -23.30 9.33 15.52
CA PRO A 342 -22.20 10.23 15.81
C PRO A 342 -22.68 11.53 16.45
N VAL A 343 -21.80 12.14 17.25
CA VAL A 343 -21.92 13.53 17.72
C VAL A 343 -21.65 14.50 16.55
N VAL A 344 -20.62 14.19 15.77
CA VAL A 344 -20.21 14.92 14.56
C VAL A 344 -19.80 13.91 13.50
N ARG A 345 -20.11 14.15 12.22
CA ARG A 345 -19.68 13.35 11.08
C ARG A 345 -19.45 14.23 9.88
N ASP A 346 -18.60 13.78 8.98
CA ASP A 346 -18.43 14.39 7.67
C ASP A 346 -19.75 14.37 6.86
N SER A 347 -19.81 15.20 5.82
CA SER A 347 -21.02 15.44 5.04
C SER A 347 -21.22 14.47 3.86
N GLY A 348 -20.49 13.35 3.80
CA GLY A 348 -20.74 12.34 2.75
C GLY A 348 -19.60 11.41 2.41
N ALA A 349 -18.36 11.72 2.80
CA ALA A 349 -17.22 10.82 2.61
C ALA A 349 -17.36 9.53 3.44
N ASN A 350 -18.04 9.61 4.59
CA ASN A 350 -18.17 8.54 5.59
C ASN A 350 -16.81 8.02 6.08
N THR A 351 -15.83 8.90 6.20
CA THR A 351 -14.46 8.57 6.62
C THR A 351 -14.08 9.19 7.96
N THR A 352 -14.80 10.22 8.43
CA THR A 352 -14.48 10.95 9.67
C THR A 352 -15.72 11.16 10.51
N SER A 353 -15.67 10.68 11.76
CA SER A 353 -16.80 10.76 12.68
C SER A 353 -16.36 10.75 14.14
N GLY A 354 -17.10 11.49 14.96
CA GLY A 354 -16.82 11.70 16.36
C GLY A 354 -17.95 11.20 17.26
N TYR A 355 -17.60 10.58 18.37
CA TYR A 355 -18.50 9.89 19.29
C TYR A 355 -18.16 10.22 20.75
N PHE A 356 -19.15 10.08 21.64
CA PHE A 356 -18.94 10.04 23.08
C PHE A 356 -19.29 8.65 23.59
N LEU A 357 -18.41 8.08 24.42
CA LEU A 357 -18.72 6.82 25.07
C LEU A 357 -19.72 7.03 26.21
N ASN A 358 -20.55 6.01 26.43
CA ASN A 358 -21.55 5.96 27.49
C ASN A 358 -21.28 4.77 28.43
N GLY A 359 -21.72 4.92 29.68
CA GLY A 359 -21.60 3.91 30.74
C GLY A 359 -20.53 4.28 31.77
N THR A 360 -20.66 3.67 32.95
CA THR A 360 -19.80 3.95 34.11
C THR A 360 -18.32 3.78 33.80
N GLY A 361 -17.55 4.85 33.97
CA GLY A 361 -16.10 4.86 33.73
C GLY A 361 -15.69 5.32 32.33
N TYR A 362 -16.64 5.68 31.46
CA TYR A 362 -16.38 6.15 30.09
C TYR A 362 -16.98 7.54 29.78
N GLU A 363 -17.62 8.19 30.76
CA GLU A 363 -18.38 9.44 30.56
C GLU A 363 -17.52 10.63 30.11
N ASP A 364 -16.23 10.60 30.41
CA ASP A 364 -15.23 11.60 30.03
C ASP A 364 -14.47 11.25 28.75
N VAL A 365 -14.83 10.16 28.06
CA VAL A 365 -14.15 9.69 26.85
C VAL A 365 -14.87 10.17 25.59
N ALA A 366 -14.10 10.80 24.70
CA ALA A 366 -14.45 11.08 23.32
C ALA A 366 -13.71 10.12 22.38
N VAL A 367 -14.31 9.77 21.25
CA VAL A 367 -13.68 8.95 20.20
C VAL A 367 -13.77 9.67 18.87
N LEU A 368 -12.64 9.87 18.20
CA LEU A 368 -12.56 10.31 16.82
C LEU A 368 -12.16 9.11 15.96
N SER A 369 -13.07 8.63 15.11
CA SER A 369 -12.78 7.59 14.13
C SER A 369 -12.44 8.23 12.78
N VAL A 370 -11.27 7.89 12.26
CA VAL A 370 -10.77 8.31 10.94
C VAL A 370 -10.43 7.06 10.16
N THR A 371 -11.35 6.61 9.31
CA THR A 371 -11.21 5.35 8.56
C THR A 371 -10.47 5.52 7.22
N SER A 372 -10.31 6.76 6.75
CA SER A 372 -9.53 7.10 5.55
C SER A 372 -9.18 8.59 5.51
N PHE A 373 -8.00 8.92 4.99
CA PHE A 373 -7.54 10.29 4.69
C PHE A 373 -7.82 10.71 3.23
N ALA A 374 -8.65 9.96 2.51
CA ALA A 374 -9.12 10.30 1.17
C ALA A 374 -10.62 10.02 1.02
N PRO A 375 -11.34 10.80 0.20
CA PRO A 375 -12.73 10.57 -0.07
C PRO A 375 -12.92 9.44 -1.11
N PRO A 376 -14.16 8.94 -1.27
CA PRO A 376 -14.56 8.26 -2.50
C PRO A 376 -14.36 9.16 -3.73
N ASP A 377 -14.08 8.57 -4.90
CA ASP A 377 -13.77 9.25 -6.17
C ASP A 377 -14.76 10.34 -6.63
N ALA A 378 -15.99 10.34 -6.09
CA ALA A 378 -17.05 11.28 -6.45
C ALA A 378 -16.93 12.65 -5.78
N ILE A 379 -16.04 12.83 -4.80
CA ILE A 379 -15.89 14.06 -4.02
C ILE A 379 -14.58 14.74 -4.40
N ASP A 380 -14.63 16.06 -4.61
CA ASP A 380 -13.43 16.87 -4.91
C ASP A 380 -12.44 16.87 -3.74
N ALA A 381 -11.15 16.94 -4.05
CA ALA A 381 -10.09 16.93 -3.05
C ALA A 381 -10.18 18.12 -2.08
N THR A 382 -10.43 19.32 -2.57
CA THR A 382 -10.52 20.54 -1.75
C THR A 382 -11.79 20.53 -0.91
N GLU A 383 -12.90 20.07 -1.50
CA GLU A 383 -14.16 19.86 -0.77
C GLU A 383 -13.98 18.89 0.40
N TYR A 384 -13.34 17.73 0.14
CA TYR A 384 -13.03 16.75 1.16
C TYR A 384 -12.15 17.32 2.28
N LEU A 385 -11.04 17.99 1.93
CA LEU A 385 -10.11 18.53 2.92
C LEU A 385 -10.76 19.61 3.79
N THR A 386 -11.56 20.49 3.19
CA THR A 386 -12.32 21.51 3.92
C THR A 386 -13.32 20.86 4.87
N ASN A 387 -14.07 19.86 4.40
CA ASN A 387 -15.05 19.16 5.23
C ASN A 387 -14.39 18.35 6.36
N PHE A 388 -13.27 17.71 6.08
CA PHE A 388 -12.44 17.01 7.08
C PHE A 388 -11.98 17.99 8.17
N GLN A 389 -11.37 19.11 7.77
CA GLN A 389 -10.89 20.15 8.69
C GLN A 389 -12.04 20.66 9.58
N ASP A 390 -13.19 21.00 9.00
CA ASP A 390 -14.35 21.52 9.75
C ASP A 390 -14.98 20.47 10.68
N THR A 391 -15.02 19.21 10.24
CA THR A 391 -15.56 18.08 11.02
C THR A 391 -14.73 17.83 12.28
N VAL A 392 -13.40 17.80 12.14
CA VAL A 392 -12.48 17.64 13.28
C VAL A 392 -12.60 18.84 14.23
N ALA A 393 -12.61 20.07 13.70
CA ALA A 393 -12.69 21.29 14.51
C ALA A 393 -13.99 21.32 15.33
N LYS A 394 -15.11 20.97 14.69
CA LYS A 394 -16.42 20.88 15.36
C LYS A 394 -16.43 19.79 16.42
N PHE A 395 -15.85 18.62 16.15
CA PHE A 395 -15.79 17.54 17.14
C PHE A 395 -14.96 17.91 18.38
N LEU A 396 -13.81 18.57 18.19
CA LEU A 396 -12.98 19.06 19.28
C LEU A 396 -13.72 20.13 20.11
N ALA A 397 -14.45 21.04 19.46
CA ALA A 397 -15.27 22.04 20.14
C ALA A 397 -16.40 21.40 20.98
N GLU A 398 -17.14 20.44 20.42
CA GLU A 398 -18.19 19.72 21.15
C GLU A 398 -17.61 18.87 22.30
N SER A 399 -16.44 18.27 22.10
CA SER A 399 -15.74 17.52 23.15
C SER A 399 -15.37 18.41 24.34
N LYS A 400 -14.83 19.60 24.06
CA LYS A 400 -14.51 20.62 25.07
C LYS A 400 -15.78 21.07 25.82
N LYS A 401 -16.84 21.39 25.08
CA LYS A 401 -18.14 21.81 25.63
C LYS A 401 -18.78 20.74 26.51
N ALA A 402 -18.68 19.48 26.11
CA ALA A 402 -19.18 18.34 26.87
C ALA A 402 -18.25 17.92 28.02
N GLY A 403 -17.16 18.64 28.28
CA GLY A 403 -16.25 18.40 29.40
C GLY A 403 -15.42 17.11 29.28
N LYS A 404 -15.25 16.57 28.06
CA LYS A 404 -14.48 15.35 27.82
C LYS A 404 -13.02 15.56 28.19
N LYS A 405 -12.39 14.51 28.74
CA LYS A 405 -11.03 14.53 29.29
C LYS A 405 -10.08 13.60 28.57
N ARG A 406 -10.59 12.50 28.02
CA ARG A 406 -9.83 11.48 27.30
C ARG A 406 -10.29 11.40 25.84
N LEU A 407 -9.34 11.20 24.93
CA LEU A 407 -9.60 11.03 23.49
C LEU A 407 -9.04 9.71 23.01
N VAL A 408 -9.86 8.91 22.33
CA VAL A 408 -9.40 7.80 21.49
C VAL A 408 -9.43 8.28 20.04
N VAL A 409 -8.30 8.19 19.35
CA VAL A 409 -8.21 8.36 17.90
C VAL A 409 -8.13 6.98 17.28
N ASP A 410 -9.22 6.53 16.67
CA ASP A 410 -9.31 5.23 16.01
C ASP A 410 -8.96 5.35 14.52
N VAL A 411 -7.85 4.72 14.14
CA VAL A 411 -7.33 4.63 12.78
C VAL A 411 -7.21 3.19 12.28
N ALA A 412 -7.90 2.24 12.92
CA ALA A 412 -7.93 0.85 12.45
C ALA A 412 -8.38 0.78 10.98
N ALA A 413 -7.72 -0.06 10.19
CA ALA A 413 -7.92 -0.22 8.74
C ALA A 413 -7.76 1.06 7.88
N ASN A 414 -7.20 2.15 8.41
CA ASN A 414 -7.00 3.37 7.63
C ASN A 414 -5.79 3.24 6.68
N GLY A 415 -6.08 2.99 5.40
CA GLY A 415 -5.05 2.84 4.35
C GLY A 415 -4.34 4.13 3.92
N GLY A 416 -4.68 5.28 4.51
CA GLY A 416 -4.09 6.58 4.19
C GLY A 416 -4.95 7.43 3.26
N GLY A 417 -4.32 8.23 2.40
CA GLY A 417 -5.01 9.22 1.58
C GLY A 417 -4.17 10.48 1.35
N PHE A 418 -4.78 11.66 1.32
CA PHE A 418 -4.05 12.91 1.13
C PHE A 418 -3.10 13.19 2.30
N VAL A 419 -1.80 13.26 2.05
CA VAL A 419 -0.75 13.53 3.06
C VAL A 419 -1.10 14.73 3.95
N VAL A 420 -1.60 15.80 3.34
CA VAL A 420 -2.03 17.02 4.05
C VAL A 420 -3.12 16.77 5.11
N ALA A 421 -4.01 15.80 4.93
CA ALA A 421 -5.09 15.51 5.88
C ALA A 421 -4.54 14.90 7.18
N GLY A 422 -3.47 14.11 7.09
CA GLY A 422 -2.76 13.60 8.27
C GLY A 422 -2.10 14.73 9.08
N PHE A 423 -1.42 15.65 8.39
CA PHE A 423 -0.83 16.84 9.01
C PHE A 423 -1.88 17.81 9.57
N GLU A 424 -3.01 17.96 8.88
CA GLU A 424 -4.16 18.76 9.32
C GLU A 424 -4.73 18.22 10.63
N LEU A 425 -4.94 16.90 10.73
CA LEU A 425 -5.42 16.28 11.97
C LEU A 425 -4.45 16.51 13.12
N PHE A 426 -3.15 16.31 12.89
CA PHE A 426 -2.14 16.57 13.90
C PHE A 426 -2.14 18.03 14.34
N ALA A 427 -2.21 18.98 13.40
CA ALA A 427 -2.26 20.42 13.68
C ALA A 427 -3.48 20.84 14.53
N GLN A 428 -4.63 20.18 14.36
CA GLN A 428 -5.79 20.47 15.20
C GLN A 428 -5.72 19.86 16.59
N LEU A 429 -5.08 18.69 16.74
CA LEU A 429 -4.90 18.04 18.03
C LEU A 429 -3.83 18.76 18.88
N PHE A 430 -2.74 19.19 18.24
CA PHE A 430 -1.58 19.83 18.87
C PHE A 430 -1.17 21.11 18.12
N PRO A 431 -2.00 22.17 18.14
CA PRO A 431 -1.78 23.40 17.38
C PRO A 431 -0.51 24.17 17.76
N GLU A 432 0.03 23.92 18.96
CA GLU A 432 1.26 24.55 19.45
C GLU A 432 2.55 23.87 18.98
N VAL A 433 2.45 22.78 18.21
CA VAL A 433 3.58 21.91 17.88
C VAL A 433 3.89 21.95 16.38
N ASP A 434 5.17 22.20 16.06
CA ASP A 434 5.66 22.13 14.68
C ASP A 434 5.56 20.70 14.14
N ARG A 435 5.11 20.55 12.89
CA ARG A 435 4.90 19.23 12.29
C ARG A 435 6.17 18.76 11.60
N PHE A 436 6.93 17.88 12.26
CA PHE A 436 8.18 17.40 11.68
C PHE A 436 7.96 16.65 10.37
N GLN A 437 8.83 16.92 9.40
CA GLN A 437 8.87 16.27 8.10
C GLN A 437 10.32 16.05 7.68
N ALA A 438 10.66 14.83 7.32
CA ALA A 438 11.89 14.56 6.59
C ALA A 438 11.67 13.39 5.65
N ASN A 439 11.92 13.63 4.37
CA ASN A 439 11.76 12.64 3.31
C ASN A 439 12.98 12.68 2.39
N ASN A 440 13.29 11.56 1.74
CA ASN A 440 14.24 11.55 0.64
C ASN A 440 13.76 10.63 -0.50
N LEU A 441 14.38 10.78 -1.66
CA LEU A 441 14.14 9.95 -2.83
C LEU A 441 15.43 9.28 -3.24
N ARG A 442 15.35 8.05 -3.73
CA ARG A 442 16.52 7.37 -4.32
C ARG A 442 16.98 8.10 -5.59
N LEU A 443 18.26 8.45 -5.68
CA LEU A 443 18.84 9.18 -6.81
C LEU A 443 19.16 8.24 -7.98
N SER A 444 18.16 7.96 -8.81
CA SER A 444 18.37 7.26 -10.08
C SER A 444 18.83 8.20 -11.21
N ASP A 445 19.47 7.63 -12.24
CA ASP A 445 19.88 8.38 -13.42
C ASP A 445 18.69 9.06 -14.13
N SER A 446 17.55 8.37 -14.23
CA SER A 446 16.34 8.93 -14.83
C SER A 446 15.76 10.08 -14.00
N MET A 447 15.80 10.00 -12.67
CA MET A 447 15.38 11.10 -11.79
C MET A 447 16.27 12.33 -11.95
N ASN A 448 17.59 12.14 -11.94
CA ASN A 448 18.56 13.20 -12.14
C ASN A 448 18.36 13.89 -13.51
N MET A 449 18.21 13.10 -14.58
CA MET A 449 17.97 13.60 -15.93
C MET A 449 16.64 14.36 -16.03
N MET A 450 15.54 13.81 -15.51
CA MET A 450 14.23 14.47 -15.54
C MET A 450 14.22 15.78 -14.74
N SER A 451 14.84 15.81 -13.56
CA SER A 451 14.97 17.03 -12.74
C SER A 451 15.74 18.14 -13.47
N ARG A 452 16.92 17.81 -14.02
CA ARG A 452 17.76 18.79 -14.72
C ARG A 452 17.12 19.33 -15.98
N LEU A 453 16.48 18.48 -16.78
CA LEU A 453 15.78 18.90 -17.99
C LEU A 453 14.53 19.72 -17.67
N ALA A 454 13.75 19.36 -16.65
CA ALA A 454 12.61 20.16 -16.20
C ALA A 454 13.05 21.57 -15.78
N ASN A 455 14.11 21.68 -14.99
CA ASN A 455 14.64 22.96 -14.52
C ASN A 455 15.30 23.80 -15.63
N ALA A 456 15.77 23.17 -16.71
CA ALA A 456 16.36 23.87 -17.84
C ALA A 456 15.31 24.52 -18.76
N ILE A 457 14.01 24.24 -18.59
CA ILE A 457 12.93 24.88 -19.34
C ILE A 457 12.89 26.37 -18.97
N PRO A 458 13.08 27.30 -19.93
CA PRO A 458 13.06 28.73 -19.63
C PRO A 458 11.70 29.18 -19.07
N ALA A 459 11.69 30.06 -18.07
CA ALA A 459 10.45 30.58 -17.48
C ALA A 459 9.55 31.32 -18.50
N ASN A 460 10.14 31.84 -19.58
CA ASN A 460 9.44 32.49 -20.69
C ASN A 460 9.26 31.58 -21.93
N PHE A 461 9.47 30.26 -21.77
CA PHE A 461 9.28 29.31 -22.86
C PHE A 461 7.85 29.40 -23.39
N THR A 462 7.71 29.64 -24.70
CA THR A 462 6.42 29.68 -25.37
C THR A 462 6.25 28.41 -26.19
N PRO A 463 5.28 27.55 -25.85
CA PRO A 463 5.06 26.32 -26.61
C PRO A 463 4.65 26.67 -28.05
N SER A 464 5.32 26.04 -29.01
CA SER A 464 5.11 26.22 -30.45
C SER A 464 4.13 25.18 -31.04
N SER A 465 3.78 24.16 -30.26
CA SER A 465 2.86 23.08 -30.66
C SER A 465 1.89 22.70 -29.54
N PRO A 466 0.75 22.04 -29.86
CA PRO A 466 -0.14 21.46 -28.86
C PRO A 466 0.55 20.43 -27.96
N GLU A 467 1.53 19.70 -28.49
CA GLU A 467 2.32 18.71 -27.74
C GLU A 467 3.19 19.39 -26.67
N GLU A 468 3.93 20.44 -27.04
CA GLU A 468 4.73 21.21 -26.08
C GLU A 468 3.86 21.89 -25.02
N LYS A 469 2.69 22.40 -25.42
CA LYS A 469 1.73 22.99 -24.48
C LYS A 469 1.23 21.95 -23.47
N GLY A 470 0.80 20.78 -23.95
CA GLY A 470 0.37 19.69 -23.08
C GLY A 470 1.48 19.18 -22.16
N ALA A 471 2.72 19.14 -22.66
CA ALA A 471 3.88 18.77 -21.86
C ALA A 471 4.15 19.76 -20.71
N LEU A 472 4.06 21.08 -20.96
CA LEU A 472 4.19 22.07 -19.89
C LEU A 472 3.08 21.96 -18.85
N GLU A 473 1.84 21.75 -19.29
CA GLU A 473 0.69 21.57 -18.39
C GLU A 473 0.85 20.31 -17.52
N ALA A 474 1.36 19.21 -18.11
CA ALA A 474 1.66 17.98 -17.39
C ALA A 474 2.75 18.20 -16.33
N LEU A 475 3.89 18.82 -16.67
CA LEU A 475 4.96 19.09 -15.71
C LEU A 475 4.52 20.06 -14.60
N ALA A 476 3.72 21.08 -14.94
CA ALA A 476 3.23 22.06 -13.98
C ALA A 476 2.24 21.49 -12.95
N SER A 477 1.61 20.35 -13.27
CA SER A 477 0.70 19.61 -12.38
C SER A 477 1.30 18.27 -11.91
N SER A 478 2.59 18.05 -12.17
CA SER A 478 3.22 16.76 -12.01
C SER A 478 3.34 16.32 -10.56
N ALA A 479 3.00 15.06 -10.38
CA ALA A 479 3.11 14.36 -9.14
C ALA A 479 4.56 13.94 -8.77
N VAL A 480 5.48 14.00 -9.72
CA VAL A 480 6.86 13.54 -9.50
C VAL A 480 7.80 14.72 -9.52
N ILE A 481 7.70 15.55 -10.56
CA ILE A 481 8.64 16.63 -10.87
C ILE A 481 8.62 17.76 -9.84
N THR A 482 7.47 18.02 -9.20
CA THR A 482 7.38 19.02 -8.13
C THR A 482 8.24 18.67 -6.92
N ASN A 483 8.63 17.40 -6.75
CA ASN A 483 9.55 16.98 -5.69
C ASN A 483 11.02 17.18 -6.05
N LEU A 484 11.31 17.68 -7.25
CA LEU A 484 12.63 17.74 -7.88
C LEU A 484 12.99 19.14 -8.38
N LEU A 485 12.19 20.15 -8.04
CA LEU A 485 12.35 21.54 -8.52
C LEU A 485 12.45 22.53 -7.36
N PRO A 486 13.28 23.58 -7.49
CA PRO A 486 13.42 24.61 -6.47
C PRO A 486 12.10 25.36 -6.24
N GLY A 487 11.88 25.80 -5.01
CA GLY A 487 10.66 26.49 -4.58
C GLY A 487 9.42 25.60 -4.43
N GLN A 488 9.51 24.29 -4.67
CA GLN A 488 8.41 23.33 -4.44
C GLN A 488 8.62 22.45 -3.20
N VAL A 489 9.86 22.39 -2.71
CA VAL A 489 10.30 21.60 -1.57
C VAL A 489 11.25 22.42 -0.71
N PHE A 490 11.30 22.08 0.58
CA PHE A 490 12.06 22.80 1.60
C PHE A 490 12.95 21.82 2.36
N THR A 491 13.99 22.30 3.02
CA THR A 491 14.78 21.50 3.95
C THR A 491 13.96 21.18 5.22
N PRO A 492 14.30 20.15 6.01
CA PRO A 492 13.58 19.81 7.25
C PRO A 492 13.60 20.91 8.35
N ASP A 493 14.34 21.99 8.13
CA ASP A 493 14.40 23.20 8.95
C ASP A 493 13.78 24.41 8.24
N GLU A 494 12.87 24.15 7.31
CA GLU A 494 11.98 25.09 6.63
C GLU A 494 12.67 26.12 5.71
N GLN A 495 13.87 25.82 5.20
CA GLN A 495 14.54 26.67 4.23
C GLN A 495 14.20 26.25 2.80
N ALA A 496 13.91 27.22 1.93
CA ALA A 496 13.61 26.93 0.53
C ALA A 496 14.86 26.42 -0.21
N PHE A 497 14.72 25.31 -0.94
CA PHE A 497 15.71 24.93 -1.94
C PHE A 497 15.67 25.92 -3.11
N THR A 498 16.82 26.50 -3.45
CA THR A 498 16.95 27.53 -4.49
C THR A 498 17.55 27.00 -5.78
N THR A 499 18.18 25.83 -5.77
CA THR A 499 18.70 25.17 -6.98
C THR A 499 18.39 23.68 -6.99
N VAL A 500 18.34 23.09 -8.20
CA VAL A 500 18.23 21.63 -8.37
C VAL A 500 19.43 20.90 -7.77
N ASP A 501 20.64 21.47 -7.83
CA ASP A 501 21.83 20.81 -7.26
C ASP A 501 21.74 20.66 -5.73
N GLN A 502 21.04 21.55 -5.03
CA GLN A 502 20.78 21.38 -3.60
C GLN A 502 19.82 20.22 -3.33
N ILE A 503 18.77 20.08 -4.13
CA ILE A 503 17.78 18.98 -3.99
C ILE A 503 18.46 17.64 -4.30
N LEU A 504 19.23 17.59 -5.39
CA LEU A 504 19.95 16.39 -5.83
C LEU A 504 21.27 16.15 -5.09
N ALA A 505 21.60 16.95 -4.06
CA ALA A 505 22.81 16.77 -3.27
C ALA A 505 22.79 15.38 -2.60
N PRO A 506 23.72 14.48 -2.93
CA PRO A 506 23.58 13.08 -2.61
C PRO A 506 23.83 12.77 -1.13
N VAL A 507 22.84 12.17 -0.49
CA VAL A 507 22.97 11.55 0.84
C VAL A 507 23.24 10.06 0.64
N SER A 508 24.38 9.57 1.13
CA SER A 508 24.72 8.14 1.04
C SER A 508 24.14 7.37 2.22
N LEU A 509 23.26 6.41 1.96
CA LEU A 509 22.63 5.56 2.98
C LEU A 509 22.56 4.12 2.48
N ASN A 510 22.89 3.17 3.36
CA ASN A 510 22.77 1.73 3.11
C ASN A 510 23.37 1.26 1.76
N GLY A 511 24.50 1.83 1.36
CA GLY A 511 25.18 1.48 0.09
C GLY A 511 24.54 2.06 -1.18
N ASP A 512 23.63 3.02 -1.06
CA ASP A 512 22.96 3.71 -2.18
C ASP A 512 22.95 5.24 -1.96
N THR A 513 22.50 6.01 -2.95
CA THR A 513 22.44 7.47 -2.91
C THR A 513 21.01 8.01 -3.00
N PHE A 514 20.75 9.06 -2.23
CA PHE A 514 19.45 9.69 -2.07
C PHE A 514 19.53 11.20 -2.22
N THR A 515 18.42 11.86 -2.53
CA THR A 515 18.33 13.32 -2.53
C THR A 515 18.66 13.87 -1.16
N ALA A 516 18.90 15.18 -1.07
CA ALA A 516 18.84 15.87 0.22
C ALA A 516 17.49 15.59 0.90
N TYR A 517 17.47 15.60 2.23
CA TYR A 517 16.20 15.51 2.95
C TYR A 517 15.35 16.72 2.63
N GLN A 518 14.06 16.47 2.47
CA GLN A 518 13.09 17.49 2.12
C GLN A 518 11.76 17.32 2.83
N GLU A 519 11.08 18.44 3.03
CA GLU A 519 9.71 18.54 3.50
C GLU A 519 8.79 19.10 2.41
N ALA A 520 7.50 18.78 2.54
CA ALA A 520 6.47 19.38 1.71
C ALA A 520 6.16 20.81 2.23
N PRO A 521 5.74 21.74 1.35
CA PRO A 521 5.59 23.16 1.69
C PRO A 521 4.37 23.47 2.55
N LEU A 522 3.96 22.60 3.48
CA LEU A 522 2.68 22.65 4.20
C LEU A 522 2.50 23.89 5.09
N ASN A 523 3.57 24.65 5.35
CA ASN A 523 3.53 25.92 6.09
C ASN A 523 3.32 27.15 5.19
N GLN A 524 3.19 26.96 3.86
CA GLN A 524 2.96 28.04 2.91
C GLN A 524 1.46 28.32 2.73
N THR A 525 1.10 29.60 2.54
CA THR A 525 -0.29 29.98 2.28
C THR A 525 -0.72 29.57 0.87
N ASP A 526 -1.91 28.99 0.75
CA ASP A 526 -2.52 28.58 -0.52
C ASP A 526 -3.92 29.20 -0.69
N PRO A 527 -4.29 29.64 -1.90
CA PRO A 527 -5.60 30.22 -2.17
C PRO A 527 -6.76 29.23 -2.14
N SER A 528 -6.51 27.92 -2.25
CA SER A 528 -7.53 26.87 -2.28
C SER A 528 -7.77 26.23 -0.91
N PHE A 529 -6.72 25.93 -0.14
CA PHE A 529 -6.87 25.38 1.22
C PHE A 529 -5.65 25.71 2.10
N ASN A 530 -5.89 26.26 3.29
CA ASN A 530 -4.83 26.45 4.29
C ASN A 530 -4.98 25.43 5.42
N LEU A 531 -3.86 24.80 5.75
CA LEU A 531 -3.73 23.92 6.92
C LEU A 531 -3.94 24.73 8.21
N THR A 532 -4.46 24.09 9.24
CA THR A 532 -4.60 24.70 10.58
C THR A 532 -3.25 25.27 11.07
N GLY A 533 -3.23 26.56 11.43
CA GLY A 533 -2.00 27.27 11.79
C GLY A 533 -1.32 28.02 10.64
N VAL A 534 -1.88 27.98 9.42
CA VAL A 534 -1.29 28.62 8.22
C VAL A 534 -2.28 29.61 7.59
N GLY A 535 -1.77 30.69 6.99
CA GLY A 535 -2.56 31.64 6.20
C GLY A 535 -3.78 32.18 6.96
N ASN A 536 -4.98 31.99 6.41
CA ASN A 536 -6.23 32.42 7.05
C ASN A 536 -6.67 31.55 8.25
N LYS A 537 -5.90 30.51 8.60
CA LYS A 537 -6.11 29.61 9.74
C LYS A 537 -4.98 29.73 10.80
N VAL A 538 -4.19 30.81 10.77
CA VAL A 538 -3.01 31.03 11.62
C VAL A 538 -3.28 31.05 13.14
N ASN A 539 -4.51 31.34 13.58
CA ASN A 539 -4.87 31.40 15.00
C ASN A 539 -5.85 30.26 15.38
N PRO A 540 -5.37 29.01 15.47
CA PRO A 540 -6.22 27.89 15.86
C PRO A 540 -6.65 27.98 17.33
N PRO A 541 -7.79 27.35 17.70
CA PRO A 541 -8.16 27.19 19.11
C PRO A 541 -7.07 26.43 19.89
N PRO A 542 -6.93 26.64 21.21
CA PRO A 542 -5.98 25.88 22.01
C PRO A 542 -6.38 24.40 22.05
N ARG A 543 -5.37 23.52 22.20
CA ARG A 543 -5.55 22.07 22.31
C ARG A 543 -6.63 21.70 23.33
N VAL A 544 -7.42 20.68 23.02
CA VAL A 544 -8.55 20.22 23.87
C VAL A 544 -8.12 19.15 24.87
N PHE A 545 -7.25 18.23 24.43
CA PHE A 545 -6.78 17.10 25.23
C PHE A 545 -5.28 17.22 25.48
N ALA A 546 -4.84 16.90 26.70
CA ALA A 546 -3.42 16.77 26.98
C ALA A 546 -2.88 15.47 26.36
N PRO A 547 -1.64 15.41 25.86
CA PRO A 547 -1.08 14.22 25.21
C PRO A 547 -1.24 12.92 26.01
N GLU A 548 -1.04 12.96 27.32
CA GLU A 548 -1.19 11.81 28.23
C GLU A 548 -2.62 11.25 28.32
N ASN A 549 -3.61 12.03 27.87
CA ASN A 549 -5.03 11.66 27.83
C ASN A 549 -5.52 11.33 26.41
N VAL A 550 -4.61 11.22 25.44
CA VAL A 550 -4.93 10.74 24.09
C VAL A 550 -4.41 9.32 23.92
N LEU A 551 -5.21 8.48 23.27
CA LEU A 551 -4.88 7.12 22.85
C LEU A 551 -5.00 7.02 21.34
N LEU A 552 -3.96 6.50 20.68
CA LEU A 552 -4.05 6.06 19.30
C LEU A 552 -4.46 4.58 19.26
N PHE A 553 -5.61 4.28 18.68
CA PHE A 553 -6.13 2.93 18.52
C PHE A 553 -6.02 2.48 17.06
N THR A 554 -5.43 1.30 16.84
CA THR A 554 -5.04 0.81 15.50
C THR A 554 -5.10 -0.73 15.47
N ASP A 555 -5.07 -1.31 14.28
CA ASP A 555 -4.93 -2.75 14.05
C ASP A 555 -3.60 -3.08 13.33
N GLY A 556 -2.65 -2.13 13.33
CA GLY A 556 -1.37 -2.26 12.65
C GLY A 556 -1.42 -2.04 11.14
N THR A 557 -2.60 -2.03 10.51
CA THR A 557 -2.72 -1.90 9.04
C THR A 557 -2.73 -0.45 8.55
N CYS A 558 -2.76 0.51 9.47
CA CYS A 558 -2.62 1.95 9.21
C CYS A 558 -1.46 2.23 8.23
N GLY A 559 -1.78 2.77 7.05
CA GLY A 559 -0.87 2.89 5.90
C GLY A 559 -0.81 4.29 5.29
N SER A 560 0.25 4.53 4.49
CA SER A 560 0.51 5.79 3.78
C SER A 560 0.40 7.00 4.72
N THR A 561 -0.41 8.01 4.40
CA THR A 561 -0.70 9.18 5.26
C THR A 561 -1.03 8.83 6.72
N CYS A 562 -1.70 7.71 6.97
CA CYS A 562 -2.01 7.29 8.34
C CYS A 562 -0.74 7.01 9.15
N THR A 563 0.32 6.48 8.52
CA THR A 563 1.62 6.24 9.17
C THR A 563 2.28 7.56 9.56
N ILE A 564 2.26 8.56 8.68
CA ILE A 564 2.82 9.89 8.95
C ILE A 564 2.13 10.51 10.17
N PHE A 565 0.80 10.55 10.16
CA PHE A 565 0.02 11.04 11.29
C PHE A 565 0.35 10.27 12.58
N SER A 566 0.36 8.94 12.51
CA SER A 566 0.58 8.07 13.66
C SER A 566 1.98 8.23 14.24
N TYR A 567 3.03 8.38 13.43
CA TYR A 567 4.38 8.60 13.92
C TYR A 567 4.57 9.99 14.55
N LEU A 568 3.87 11.02 14.08
CA LEU A 568 3.83 12.30 14.78
C LEU A 568 3.17 12.15 16.16
N MET A 569 2.06 11.41 16.26
CA MET A 569 1.41 11.11 17.53
C MET A 569 2.35 10.33 18.47
N ILE A 570 2.94 9.24 17.99
CA ILE A 570 3.75 8.33 18.81
C ILE A 570 5.08 9.00 19.18
N LEU A 571 5.91 9.32 18.20
CA LEU A 571 7.31 9.68 18.42
C LEU A 571 7.46 11.13 18.89
N GLN A 572 6.70 12.07 18.32
CA GLN A 572 6.85 13.49 18.65
C GLN A 572 6.05 13.88 19.90
N MET A 573 4.85 13.31 20.07
CA MET A 573 3.98 13.66 21.20
C MET A 573 4.05 12.67 22.37
N GLY A 574 4.50 11.43 22.16
CA GLY A 574 4.52 10.39 23.19
C GLY A 574 3.12 9.85 23.48
N ILE A 575 2.26 9.78 22.46
CA ILE A 575 0.90 9.26 22.61
C ILE A 575 0.92 7.75 22.79
N LYS A 576 0.14 7.26 23.76
CA LYS A 576 -0.02 5.82 23.98
C LYS A 576 -0.72 5.15 22.82
N THR A 577 -0.33 3.93 22.50
CA THR A 577 -0.94 3.10 21.47
C THR A 577 -1.57 1.83 22.07
N THR A 578 -2.77 1.50 21.60
CA THR A 578 -3.32 0.14 21.76
C THR A 578 -3.53 -0.43 20.37
N VAL A 579 -2.99 -1.62 20.12
CA VAL A 579 -3.17 -2.35 18.87
C VAL A 579 -4.08 -3.56 19.05
N ILE A 580 -4.98 -3.82 18.10
CA ILE A 580 -5.90 -4.96 18.13
C ILE A 580 -5.54 -6.02 17.08
N GLY A 581 -5.53 -7.29 17.48
CA GLY A 581 -5.33 -8.44 16.59
C GLY A 581 -3.90 -8.97 16.56
N GLY A 582 -3.40 -9.28 15.36
CA GLY A 582 -2.14 -9.96 15.08
C GLY A 582 -2.26 -11.49 15.13
N ARG A 583 -1.16 -12.18 14.81
CA ARG A 583 -1.06 -13.64 14.77
C ARG A 583 -1.46 -14.28 16.10
N PRO A 584 -1.92 -15.54 16.11
CA PRO A 584 -2.45 -16.21 17.30
C PRO A 584 -1.33 -16.62 18.27
N MET A 585 -0.69 -15.63 18.89
CA MET A 585 0.38 -15.80 19.86
C MET A 585 0.43 -14.62 20.84
N SER A 586 0.88 -14.86 22.07
CA SER A 586 1.12 -13.80 23.05
C SER A 586 2.33 -12.94 22.67
N GLY A 587 2.45 -11.78 23.32
CA GLY A 587 3.56 -10.84 23.11
C GLY A 587 3.16 -9.54 22.43
N ILE A 588 4.15 -8.68 22.30
CA ILE A 588 4.07 -7.36 21.65
C ILE A 588 3.73 -7.47 20.15
N MET A 589 3.11 -6.42 19.63
CA MET A 589 2.82 -6.22 18.21
C MET A 589 3.22 -4.78 17.86
N GLN A 590 3.67 -4.57 16.62
CA GLN A 590 3.97 -3.23 16.12
C GLN A 590 2.71 -2.36 16.03
N SER A 591 2.85 -1.07 16.36
CA SER A 591 1.75 -0.10 16.33
C SER A 591 1.22 0.12 14.91
N ILE A 592 2.15 0.31 13.97
CA ILE A 592 1.89 0.77 12.61
C ILE A 592 2.80 -0.02 11.67
N ALA A 593 2.22 -0.72 10.70
CA ALA A 593 2.96 -1.49 9.71
C ALA A 593 2.18 -1.67 8.41
N GLY A 594 1.40 -0.64 8.06
CA GLY A 594 0.69 -0.53 6.79
C GLY A 594 1.66 -0.44 5.62
N VAL A 595 1.84 0.80 5.18
CA VAL A 595 2.81 1.21 4.16
C VAL A 595 3.43 2.50 4.63
N GLU A 596 4.68 2.48 5.08
CA GLU A 596 5.29 3.63 5.79
C GLU A 596 6.08 4.58 4.87
N GLY A 597 5.85 4.46 3.57
CA GLY A 597 6.32 5.40 2.56
C GLY A 597 5.55 6.72 2.57
N ALA A 598 6.26 7.84 2.37
CA ALA A 598 5.65 9.16 2.42
C ALA A 598 4.82 9.50 1.17
N GLN A 599 5.15 8.91 0.02
CA GLN A 599 4.49 9.25 -1.24
C GLN A 599 4.64 8.18 -2.31
N VAL A 600 3.53 7.88 -2.98
CA VAL A 600 3.45 6.99 -4.13
C VAL A 600 3.69 7.75 -5.44
N PHE A 601 4.45 7.17 -6.37
CA PHE A 601 4.55 7.63 -7.76
C PHE A 601 3.96 6.57 -8.68
N SER A 602 2.88 6.91 -9.40
CA SER A 602 2.27 5.97 -10.32
C SER A 602 3.11 5.81 -11.58
N PHE A 603 3.03 4.63 -12.22
CA PHE A 603 3.68 4.42 -13.51
C PHE A 603 3.14 5.39 -14.57
N ASN A 604 1.86 5.75 -14.46
CA ASN A 604 1.17 6.68 -15.34
C ASN A 604 1.76 8.09 -15.24
N ASP A 605 2.03 8.59 -14.02
CA ASP A 605 2.65 9.89 -13.79
C ASP A 605 4.10 9.89 -14.30
N LEU A 606 4.89 8.87 -13.93
CA LEU A 606 6.27 8.72 -14.41
C LEU A 606 6.37 8.68 -15.95
N THR A 607 5.44 7.98 -16.61
CA THR A 607 5.37 7.95 -18.09
C THR A 607 4.98 9.31 -18.66
N SER A 608 4.00 9.97 -18.05
CA SER A 608 3.51 11.27 -18.50
C SER A 608 4.62 12.32 -18.41
N ASP A 609 5.33 12.34 -17.28
CA ASP A 609 6.45 13.24 -17.05
C ASP A 609 7.62 12.92 -17.99
N ALA A 610 7.97 11.65 -18.19
CA ALA A 610 9.02 11.25 -19.12
C ALA A 610 8.71 11.67 -20.58
N LYS A 611 7.45 11.54 -21.01
CA LYS A 611 7.00 12.04 -22.32
C LYS A 611 7.08 13.55 -22.42
N ALA A 612 6.65 14.25 -21.37
CA ALA A 612 6.70 15.71 -21.34
C ALA A 612 8.16 16.23 -21.40
N ILE A 613 9.07 15.59 -20.66
CA ILE A 613 10.51 15.86 -20.72
C ILE A 613 11.04 15.62 -22.14
N LEU A 614 10.69 14.52 -22.79
CA LEU A 614 11.13 14.23 -24.15
C LEU A 614 10.60 15.24 -25.18
N ALA A 615 9.35 15.68 -25.03
CA ALA A 615 8.75 16.69 -25.90
C ALA A 615 9.48 18.03 -25.81
N LEU A 616 9.80 18.46 -24.57
CA LEU A 616 10.41 19.75 -24.25
C LEU A 616 11.95 19.75 -24.26
N ALA A 617 12.58 18.58 -24.37
CA ALA A 617 14.03 18.47 -24.41
C ALA A 617 14.63 19.23 -25.61
N PRO A 618 15.78 19.93 -25.41
CA PRO A 618 16.54 20.54 -26.50
C PRO A 618 16.84 19.54 -27.61
N LYS A 619 16.88 20.00 -28.87
CA LYS A 619 17.04 19.13 -30.05
C LYS A 619 18.30 18.26 -29.98
N ASP A 620 19.40 18.82 -29.47
CA ASP A 620 20.69 18.17 -29.26
C ASP A 620 20.68 17.13 -28.12
N LYS A 621 19.66 17.14 -27.25
CA LYS A 621 19.49 16.20 -26.15
C LYS A 621 18.46 15.10 -26.39
N LYS A 622 17.63 15.21 -27.43
CA LYS A 622 16.54 14.24 -27.67
C LYS A 622 17.04 12.80 -27.82
N GLU A 623 18.12 12.57 -28.55
CA GLU A 623 18.67 11.22 -28.75
C GLU A 623 19.22 10.62 -27.45
N GLU A 624 19.92 11.42 -26.64
CA GLU A 624 20.40 11.03 -25.31
C GLU A 624 19.23 10.60 -24.41
N VAL A 625 18.17 11.40 -24.36
CA VAL A 625 16.97 11.12 -23.54
C VAL A 625 16.24 9.87 -24.04
N MET A 626 16.10 9.68 -25.36
CA MET A 626 15.43 8.49 -25.91
C MET A 626 16.17 7.18 -25.62
N ASN A 627 17.50 7.25 -25.49
CA ASN A 627 18.36 6.09 -25.22
C ASN A 627 18.56 5.81 -23.73
N SER A 628 18.04 6.66 -22.83
CA SER A 628 18.10 6.49 -21.38
C SER A 628 16.84 5.79 -20.81
N ASP A 629 16.83 5.57 -19.50
CA ASP A 629 15.65 5.10 -18.78
C ASP A 629 14.45 6.07 -18.89
N VAL A 630 14.68 7.37 -19.11
CA VAL A 630 13.60 8.33 -19.39
C VAL A 630 12.89 7.98 -20.69
N GLY A 631 13.64 7.65 -21.74
CA GLY A 631 13.08 7.15 -22.99
C GLY A 631 12.33 5.83 -22.83
N GLU A 632 12.78 4.95 -21.94
CA GLU A 632 12.10 3.69 -21.65
C GLU A 632 10.78 3.89 -20.87
N LEU A 633 10.76 4.80 -19.88
CA LEU A 633 9.54 5.23 -19.20
C LEU A 633 8.54 5.82 -20.19
N ALA A 634 9.00 6.71 -21.09
CA ALA A 634 8.15 7.37 -22.08
C ALA A 634 7.44 6.39 -23.04
N LYS A 635 8.01 5.20 -23.31
CA LYS A 635 7.36 4.16 -24.13
C LYS A 635 6.12 3.57 -23.45
N GLY A 636 6.08 3.55 -22.11
CA GLY A 636 4.95 3.05 -21.33
C GLY A 636 4.64 1.56 -21.59
N TYR A 637 5.63 0.73 -21.89
CA TYR A 637 5.38 -0.67 -22.26
C TYR A 637 4.74 -1.48 -21.10
N ALA A 638 5.25 -1.33 -19.88
CA ALA A 638 4.61 -1.92 -18.69
C ALA A 638 3.15 -1.49 -18.52
N ILE A 639 2.80 -0.23 -18.83
CA ILE A 639 1.42 0.27 -18.79
C ILE A 639 0.53 -0.48 -19.79
N LYS A 640 1.01 -0.69 -21.03
CA LYS A 640 0.26 -1.43 -22.06
C LYS A 640 0.02 -2.88 -21.66
N ARG A 641 0.98 -3.45 -20.92
CA ARG A 641 0.99 -4.82 -20.37
C ARG A 641 0.36 -4.95 -18.99
N ALA A 642 -0.23 -3.88 -18.44
CA ALA A 642 -0.93 -3.95 -17.16
C ALA A 642 -2.35 -4.50 -17.32
N THR A 643 -2.86 -5.11 -16.24
CA THR A 643 -4.27 -5.47 -16.09
C THR A 643 -5.18 -4.26 -16.33
N THR A 644 -4.86 -3.13 -15.71
CA THR A 644 -5.62 -1.88 -15.79
C THR A 644 -4.68 -0.76 -16.22
N PRO A 645 -4.56 -0.44 -17.53
CA PRO A 645 -3.60 0.56 -18.00
C PRO A 645 -3.77 1.97 -17.41
N LYS A 646 -4.98 2.34 -16.95
CA LYS A 646 -5.23 3.61 -16.26
C LYS A 646 -4.63 3.66 -14.84
N SER A 647 -4.27 2.52 -14.27
CA SER A 647 -3.70 2.34 -12.93
C SER A 647 -2.73 1.16 -12.99
N ALA A 648 -1.67 1.31 -13.80
CA ALA A 648 -0.83 0.19 -14.22
C ALA A 648 0.04 -0.42 -13.11
N GLY A 649 0.42 0.42 -12.16
CA GLY A 649 1.36 0.11 -11.10
C GLY A 649 1.90 1.39 -10.49
N ALA A 650 2.70 1.24 -9.45
CA ALA A 650 3.32 2.35 -8.75
C ALA A 650 4.59 1.92 -8.01
N VAL A 651 5.34 2.92 -7.57
CA VAL A 651 6.47 2.78 -6.65
C VAL A 651 6.26 3.65 -5.42
N ASN A 652 6.88 3.25 -4.31
CA ASN A 652 7.11 4.11 -3.17
C ASN A 652 8.22 5.12 -3.50
N GLY A 653 7.80 6.29 -3.98
CA GLY A 653 8.69 7.33 -4.49
C GLY A 653 9.48 8.05 -3.39
N LYS A 654 8.94 8.16 -2.18
CA LYS A 654 9.56 8.86 -1.05
C LYS A 654 9.60 8.02 0.21
N ASN A 655 10.78 7.96 0.81
CA ASN A 655 10.95 7.48 2.17
C ASN A 655 10.50 8.55 3.17
N ALA A 656 9.97 8.13 4.32
CA ALA A 656 9.71 8.97 5.49
C ALA A 656 10.73 8.66 6.59
N PHE A 657 11.13 9.65 7.39
CA PHE A 657 12.06 9.50 8.51
C PHE A 657 11.47 10.04 9.81
N SER A 658 11.91 9.46 10.93
CA SER A 658 11.63 10.02 12.25
C SER A 658 12.52 11.23 12.54
N MET A 659 12.11 12.08 13.48
CA MET A 659 12.89 13.25 13.89
C MET A 659 14.29 12.89 14.43
N SER A 660 14.46 11.69 14.98
CA SER A 660 15.65 11.28 15.71
C SER A 660 16.54 10.26 15.00
N ASP A 661 16.12 9.77 13.83
CA ASP A 661 16.88 8.82 13.04
C ASP A 661 16.83 9.23 11.57
N ALA A 662 17.92 9.85 11.10
CA ALA A 662 18.06 10.18 9.69
C ALA A 662 18.54 9.00 8.83
N LYS A 663 18.94 7.87 9.42
CA LYS A 663 19.57 6.75 8.70
C LYS A 663 18.58 5.68 8.28
N THR A 664 17.54 5.45 9.09
CA THR A 664 16.56 4.37 8.86
C THR A 664 15.22 4.96 8.45
N PRO A 665 14.72 4.66 7.23
CA PRO A 665 13.34 5.00 6.86
C PRO A 665 12.34 4.31 7.80
N LEU A 666 11.20 4.97 8.06
CA LEU A 666 10.16 4.46 8.95
C LEU A 666 9.72 3.03 8.60
N GLN A 667 9.64 2.70 7.31
CA GLN A 667 9.35 1.34 6.79
C GLN A 667 10.24 0.20 7.34
N PHE A 668 11.42 0.53 7.87
CA PHE A 668 12.35 -0.45 8.45
C PHE A 668 12.58 -0.24 9.94
N LEU A 669 11.90 0.74 10.54
CA LEU A 669 11.83 0.94 11.97
C LEU A 669 10.79 -0.03 12.55
N TRP A 670 11.02 -0.48 13.78
CA TRP A 670 10.04 -1.25 14.51
C TRP A 670 9.56 -0.46 15.72
N GLU A 671 8.29 -0.04 15.72
CA GLU A 671 7.69 0.77 16.79
C GLU A 671 6.58 -0.02 17.53
N PRO A 672 6.89 -0.67 18.66
CA PRO A 672 5.96 -1.53 19.37
C PRO A 672 4.79 -0.76 19.98
N ALA A 673 3.60 -1.37 19.97
CA ALA A 673 2.45 -0.83 20.66
C ALA A 673 2.61 -0.90 22.19
N ASN A 674 2.04 0.05 22.92
CA ASN A 674 2.11 0.04 24.40
C ASN A 674 1.22 -1.04 25.02
N CYS A 675 0.20 -1.49 24.29
CA CYS A 675 -0.67 -2.59 24.66
C CYS A 675 -1.18 -3.30 23.40
N ARG A 676 -1.25 -4.63 23.47
CA ARG A 676 -1.94 -5.44 22.46
C ARG A 676 -3.21 -6.06 23.06
N ILE A 677 -4.29 -6.07 22.28
CA ILE A 677 -5.53 -6.80 22.59
C ILE A 677 -5.92 -7.69 21.40
N PHE A 678 -6.71 -8.73 21.61
CA PHE A 678 -7.30 -9.52 20.52
C PHE A 678 -8.77 -9.16 20.28
N TYR A 679 -9.25 -9.38 19.05
CA TYR A 679 -10.67 -9.28 18.73
C TYR A 679 -11.48 -10.32 19.50
N THR A 680 -12.50 -9.89 20.23
CA THR A 680 -13.62 -10.77 20.61
C THR A 680 -14.68 -10.78 19.51
N LYS A 681 -15.62 -11.73 19.58
CA LYS A 681 -16.74 -11.84 18.63
C LYS A 681 -17.48 -10.50 18.48
N GLU A 682 -17.80 -9.85 19.59
CA GLU A 682 -18.55 -8.59 19.62
C GLU A 682 -17.76 -7.46 18.95
N MET A 683 -16.45 -7.41 19.19
CA MET A 683 -15.57 -6.38 18.62
C MET A 683 -15.49 -6.45 17.09
N LEU A 684 -15.74 -7.61 16.48
CA LEU A 684 -15.74 -7.73 15.01
C LEU A 684 -16.82 -6.88 14.32
N THR A 685 -17.90 -6.52 15.02
CA THR A 685 -19.02 -5.77 14.42
C THR A 685 -19.44 -4.55 15.24
N GLN A 686 -18.95 -4.42 16.48
CA GLN A 686 -19.34 -3.35 17.41
C GLN A 686 -18.13 -2.49 17.77
N PRO A 687 -17.88 -1.37 17.06
CA PRO A 687 -16.74 -0.49 17.34
C PRO A 687 -16.72 0.01 18.79
N VAL A 688 -17.89 0.28 19.37
CA VAL A 688 -18.00 0.75 20.77
C VAL A 688 -17.40 -0.24 21.77
N VAL A 689 -17.51 -1.54 21.52
CA VAL A 689 -16.92 -2.58 22.39
C VAL A 689 -15.40 -2.57 22.27
N ALA A 690 -14.87 -2.42 21.05
CA ALA A 690 -13.44 -2.31 20.81
C ALA A 690 -12.86 -1.03 21.47
N TRP A 691 -13.53 0.11 21.33
CA TRP A 691 -13.09 1.37 21.94
C TRP A 691 -13.08 1.31 23.47
N LYS A 692 -14.12 0.74 24.08
CA LYS A 692 -14.16 0.54 25.54
C LYS A 692 -13.03 -0.35 26.01
N ARG A 693 -12.75 -1.44 25.29
CA ARG A 693 -11.63 -2.32 25.59
C ARG A 693 -10.29 -1.60 25.48
N ALA A 694 -10.10 -0.76 24.46
CA ALA A 694 -8.89 0.03 24.29
C ALA A 694 -8.71 1.05 25.45
N VAL A 695 -9.79 1.70 25.88
CA VAL A 695 -9.80 2.56 27.07
C VAL A 695 -9.39 1.78 28.32
N ASP A 696 -9.98 0.61 28.53
CA ASP A 696 -9.71 -0.22 29.71
C ASP A 696 -8.26 -0.70 29.76
N ALA A 697 -7.74 -1.12 28.60
CA ALA A 697 -6.37 -1.58 28.43
C ALA A 697 -5.33 -0.46 28.55
N THR A 698 -5.71 0.79 28.31
CA THR A 698 -4.81 1.94 28.37
C THR A 698 -4.78 2.63 29.74
N TRP A 699 -5.94 2.85 30.35
CA TRP A 699 -6.08 3.71 31.52
C TRP A 699 -6.64 3.02 32.77
N ASN A 700 -7.42 1.94 32.64
CA ASN A 700 -8.11 1.36 33.80
C ASN A 700 -7.34 0.19 34.43
N ASN A 701 -7.08 -0.89 33.68
CA ASN A 701 -6.32 -2.03 34.19
C ASN A 701 -5.50 -2.72 33.07
N PRO A 702 -4.38 -2.11 32.64
CA PRO A 702 -3.56 -2.65 31.54
C PRO A 702 -3.13 -4.10 31.75
N THR A 703 -2.77 -4.49 32.99
CA THR A 703 -2.35 -5.86 33.33
C THR A 703 -3.43 -6.92 33.14
N GLN A 704 -4.70 -6.53 33.22
CA GLN A 704 -5.83 -7.44 32.99
C GLN A 704 -6.23 -7.51 31.51
N PHE A 705 -6.15 -6.39 30.81
CA PHE A 705 -6.77 -6.24 29.49
C PHE A 705 -5.81 -6.36 28.32
N CYS A 706 -4.51 -6.13 28.53
CA CYS A 706 -3.47 -6.38 27.54
C CYS A 706 -3.11 -7.87 27.49
N VAL A 707 -2.78 -8.36 26.30
CA VAL A 707 -2.25 -9.71 26.06
C VAL A 707 -0.99 -9.91 26.92
N ALA A 708 -0.79 -11.14 27.42
CA ALA A 708 0.40 -11.47 28.21
C ALA A 708 1.69 -11.06 27.48
N ASN A 709 2.60 -10.41 28.21
CA ASN A 709 3.89 -9.91 27.70
C ASN A 709 3.77 -8.88 26.56
N SER A 710 2.67 -8.12 26.48
CA SER A 710 2.45 -7.11 25.43
C SER A 710 2.46 -5.65 25.91
N ILE A 711 2.77 -5.42 27.19
CA ILE A 711 2.86 -4.06 27.74
C ILE A 711 4.25 -3.51 27.46
N TYR A 712 4.33 -2.39 26.74
CA TYR A 712 5.58 -1.73 26.38
C TYR A 712 5.57 -0.24 26.80
N PRO A 713 6.67 0.31 27.33
CA PRO A 713 6.74 1.73 27.71
C PRO A 713 6.51 2.68 26.53
N VAL A 714 6.02 3.88 26.81
CA VAL A 714 5.93 4.95 25.80
C VAL A 714 7.33 5.33 25.34
N ASN A 715 7.52 5.37 24.02
CA ASN A 715 8.70 5.95 23.39
C ASN A 715 8.38 7.37 22.94
N LYS A 716 9.19 8.35 23.35
CA LYS A 716 9.06 9.74 22.90
C LYS A 716 10.44 10.27 22.56
N THR A 717 10.60 10.75 21.34
CA THR A 717 11.87 11.33 20.89
C THR A 717 11.66 12.74 20.38
N THR A 718 12.28 13.70 21.06
CA THR A 718 12.17 15.14 20.75
C THR A 718 13.49 15.75 20.31
N THR A 719 14.54 14.95 20.16
CA THR A 719 15.85 15.46 19.72
C THR A 719 15.96 15.29 18.21
N LEU A 720 16.09 16.42 17.51
CA LEU A 720 16.36 16.41 16.07
C LEU A 720 17.74 15.82 15.81
N ASP A 721 17.81 14.80 14.96
CA ASP A 721 19.08 14.24 14.48
C ASP A 721 19.91 15.38 13.84
N PRO A 722 21.13 15.65 14.33
CA PRO A 722 21.98 16.70 13.78
C PRO A 722 22.23 16.59 12.27
N PHE A 723 22.10 15.39 11.70
CA PHE A 723 22.28 15.16 10.27
C PHE A 723 21.25 15.90 9.41
N PHE A 724 20.01 16.06 9.91
CA PHE A 724 19.01 16.89 9.22
C PHE A 724 19.41 18.36 9.11
N LYS A 725 20.28 18.85 10.01
CA LYS A 725 20.83 20.21 9.97
C LYS A 725 22.10 20.33 9.12
N GLN A 726 22.80 19.22 8.84
CA GLN A 726 24.02 19.22 8.01
C GLN A 726 23.71 19.31 6.51
N SER A 727 22.50 18.95 6.09
CA SER A 727 21.99 19.19 4.73
C SER A 727 22.06 20.66 4.30
N ARG A 728 22.12 21.60 5.28
CA ARG A 728 22.24 23.05 5.08
C ARG A 728 23.46 23.50 4.25
N ASN A 729 24.55 22.73 4.24
CA ASN A 729 25.85 23.18 3.70
C ASN A 729 26.24 22.55 2.35
N ASN A 730 25.30 21.96 1.58
CA ASN A 730 25.60 21.22 0.35
C ASN A 730 26.54 20.00 0.55
N THR A 731 26.75 19.55 1.78
CA THR A 731 27.70 18.48 2.09
C THR A 731 27.01 17.13 2.18
N GLY A 732 26.23 16.74 1.17
CA GLY A 732 25.98 15.31 0.95
C GLY A 732 27.30 14.56 1.17
N MET A 733 27.34 13.69 2.19
CA MET A 733 28.51 13.39 3.06
C MET A 733 29.93 13.55 2.47
N PRO A 734 30.94 13.88 3.29
CA PRO A 734 32.34 13.78 2.87
C PRO A 734 32.70 12.34 2.47
N MET A 735 33.44 12.18 1.37
CA MET A 735 34.11 10.93 1.04
C MET A 735 34.98 10.47 2.22
N SER A 736 34.97 9.16 2.45
CA SER A 736 35.83 8.36 3.34
C SER A 736 35.40 8.22 4.81
N ALA A 737 34.90 7.03 5.14
CA ALA A 737 35.27 6.36 6.38
C ALA A 737 35.85 5.00 5.99
N ALA A 738 37.18 4.91 6.06
CA ALA A 738 37.88 3.64 6.03
C ALA A 738 37.31 2.74 7.13
N SER A 739 37.09 1.48 6.76
CA SER A 739 36.83 0.35 7.63
C SER A 739 37.69 0.40 8.90
N THR A 740 37.05 0.48 10.06
CA THR A 740 37.67 0.06 11.32
C THR A 740 37.15 -1.34 11.67
N ASP A 741 37.49 -2.29 10.79
CA ASP A 741 37.52 -3.69 11.19
C ASP A 741 38.89 -3.97 11.81
N GLY A 742 38.86 -4.37 13.06
CA GLY A 742 40.03 -4.87 13.77
C GLY A 742 40.56 -6.12 13.07
N VAL A 743 41.83 -6.07 12.66
CA VAL A 743 42.59 -7.26 12.33
C VAL A 743 43.90 -7.26 13.10
N SER A 744 43.93 -8.18 14.06
CA SER A 744 45.04 -9.06 14.43
C SER A 744 46.44 -8.69 13.95
N VAL A 745 47.31 -8.55 14.95
CA VAL A 745 48.78 -8.63 14.87
C VAL A 745 49.23 -9.75 13.93
N SER A 746 49.85 -9.38 12.80
CA SER A 746 50.95 -10.11 12.15
C SER A 746 51.40 -9.35 10.89
N GLY A 747 52.66 -8.92 10.86
CA GLY A 747 53.31 -8.53 9.60
C GLY A 747 54.00 -7.16 9.57
N LEU A 748 54.87 -6.86 10.55
CA LEU A 748 56.01 -5.99 10.28
C LEU A 748 56.81 -6.59 9.12
N ARG A 749 56.96 -5.89 8.00
CA ARG A 749 58.25 -5.67 7.32
C ARG A 749 58.12 -4.89 6.01
N LEU A 750 59.05 -3.94 5.90
CA LEU A 750 59.63 -3.41 4.67
C LEU A 750 58.97 -2.19 4.02
N ALA A 751 59.23 -1.04 4.65
CA ALA A 751 59.67 0.14 3.91
C ALA A 751 61.02 -0.16 3.25
N LEU A 752 61.12 0.00 1.92
CA LEU A 752 62.26 0.63 1.22
C LEU A 752 62.02 0.61 -0.30
N LEU A 753 62.37 1.73 -0.96
CA LEU A 753 62.74 1.87 -2.39
C LEU A 753 61.55 1.79 -3.38
N ILE A 754 61.29 2.72 -4.31
CA ILE A 754 62.18 3.58 -5.12
C ILE A 754 61.38 4.83 -5.54
N ALA A 755 61.91 6.02 -5.28
CA ALA A 755 61.56 7.23 -6.02
C ALA A 755 62.86 7.88 -6.51
N THR A 756 62.88 8.18 -7.81
CA THR A 756 63.77 9.11 -8.54
C THR A 756 65.12 8.59 -9.07
N LEU A 757 65.12 8.27 -10.37
CA LEU A 757 66.11 8.69 -11.38
C LEU A 757 65.33 9.75 -12.21
N THR A 758 65.77 10.96 -12.52
CA THR A 758 67.04 11.56 -12.95
C THR A 758 66.90 13.08 -12.67
N VAL A 759 67.92 13.90 -12.39
CA VAL A 759 69.04 14.34 -13.23
C VAL A 759 70.00 15.13 -12.33
N ALA A 760 71.30 14.90 -12.51
CA ALA A 760 72.39 15.60 -11.87
C ALA A 760 72.46 17.09 -12.26
N LEU A 761 72.96 17.95 -11.35
CA LEU A 761 74.19 18.76 -11.51
C LEU A 761 74.24 19.93 -10.52
N LEU A 762 75.31 19.92 -9.72
CA LEU A 762 76.13 21.06 -9.27
C LEU A 762 75.56 22.09 -8.27
N SER A 763 75.87 21.81 -7.00
CA SER A 763 76.70 22.64 -6.09
C SER A 763 76.58 24.18 -6.16
N LEU A 764 75.89 24.73 -5.17
CA LEU A 764 76.48 25.49 -4.06
C LEU A 764 75.51 25.54 -2.87
#